data_AF-A0A964QJ11-F1
#
_entry.id   AF-A0A964QJ11-F1
#
_cell.length_a   1.000
_cell.length_b   1.000
_cell.length_c   1.000
_cell.angle_alpha   90.00
_cell.angle_beta   90.00
_cell.angle_gamma   90.00
#
_symmetry.space_group_name_H-M   'P 1'
#
loop_
_entity.id
_entity.type
_entity.pdbx_description
1 polymer ?
#
loop_
_entity_poly.entity_id
_entity_poly.type
_entity_poly.pdbx_seq_one_letter_code
_entity_poly.pdbx_strand_id
1 'polypeptide(L)'
;MPRTEQLYRWAGVGVFLAALLLYAKTMATTVSFWDCGEFIACSYTMGVPHPPGSPLYVLLGRVFTLLPFGAPAAMVTFMSALSSALAVWCVYLSTVALARRVMGGPAHRAFGDQRDLSVILGAVLAALSLACSYTFWFNAVEAEVYGYSIFFTTLGVWLILYWEGTQHGTSNDKWLYLIAYAFGLGGGLHTLCLLTIPTLLILAWFADEKLRRLIVLLMVLAGWSVLSMAVLGSKDGNIPIVLGLLGLLYYLYRVDQRACWLLLGTVLLFALGYSTYGALYIRSGLNPTIDENDPENWASFVKFLNREQYGTDSMLLAMFTARASRAYQFWDLQMKYFFQQFPFPFLTKMIVFRKATENAVDPVAVSLIPYLLGLGGMIWHAQRDRRRFLALLALFVIMGFGLSLYLNMPDPQPRERHYVFGGMYYAFVLWLGLGWTGLVEYLRQRFKLGNHLATTVACLGLILPVGITAQLYHRVDRTDDFIAFDYGYNILQSADANGIIFTNGDNDTFPLWYLQEVEGIRKDVSVVNLSLLNTNWYIKQLRDREPKIAIQLDDTYIDSVLTDTQLVDLYKRVWQETRVPVEFKKLGLEVEIPAKTDGGLLRVQDIMVIGILYWNQWQRPIHFAITVSGENRLNLDPYLQMTGMGLRLVPQKDVGTDVAQLERSLFEVYKFRGVNDPEVFKDEDADRLMGNYLACVLELAQSYLRAGRGPEMEHLLQWGQEHFPFSWRDYYAASELLRQADQKALGADYLERAGKAIMADYDQDPKLAYENTLAVAGLLLNTYTEFDRAEGLYRQAMGRNPGQWDAYYELAATLQAKNQPQVALEMLEQYRTQYGEAEELKKAEEVLRRALNRNAGGSAPAQP
;
A
#
# COMPACT_ATOMS: atom_id res chain seq x y z
N MET A 1 -1.90 -7.98 -47.96
CA MET A 1 -2.29 -9.31 -47.42
C MET A 1 -3.56 -9.15 -46.57
N PRO A 2 -4.70 -9.78 -46.91
CA PRO A 2 -5.91 -9.80 -46.06
C PRO A 2 -5.66 -10.38 -44.65
N ARG A 3 -4.56 -11.11 -44.48
CA ARG A 3 -4.12 -11.73 -43.22
C ARG A 3 -3.71 -10.72 -42.12
N THR A 4 -3.34 -9.46 -42.44
CA THR A 4 -2.85 -8.51 -41.42
C THR A 4 -3.96 -7.95 -40.54
N GLU A 5 -5.15 -7.70 -41.09
CA GLU A 5 -6.34 -7.30 -40.32
C GLU A 5 -6.81 -8.42 -39.38
N GLN A 6 -6.76 -9.68 -39.85
CA GLN A 6 -7.04 -10.84 -39.01
C GLN A 6 -5.99 -10.98 -37.90
N LEU A 7 -4.69 -10.82 -38.23
CA LEU A 7 -3.60 -10.87 -37.25
C LEU A 7 -3.75 -9.79 -36.17
N TYR A 8 -4.09 -8.56 -36.56
CA TYR A 8 -4.37 -7.47 -35.62
C TYR A 8 -5.44 -7.84 -34.59
N ARG A 9 -6.55 -8.47 -35.03
CA ARG A 9 -7.64 -8.89 -34.14
C ARG A 9 -7.22 -10.04 -33.23
N TRP A 10 -6.61 -11.08 -33.80
CA TRP A 10 -6.16 -12.25 -33.04
C TRP A 10 -5.05 -11.92 -32.04
N ALA A 11 -4.13 -11.03 -32.39
CA ALA A 11 -3.10 -10.55 -31.47
C ALA A 11 -3.73 -9.78 -30.30
N GLY A 12 -4.75 -8.95 -30.54
CA GLY A 12 -5.49 -8.26 -29.49
C GLY A 12 -6.19 -9.24 -28.53
N VAL A 13 -6.86 -10.26 -29.07
CA VAL A 13 -7.48 -11.34 -28.25
C VAL A 13 -6.41 -12.10 -27.47
N GLY A 14 -5.28 -12.44 -28.11
CA GLY A 14 -4.16 -13.12 -27.46
C GLY A 14 -3.57 -12.33 -26.30
N VAL A 15 -3.39 -11.01 -26.47
CA VAL A 15 -2.93 -10.09 -25.41
C VAL A 15 -3.91 -10.05 -24.25
N PHE A 16 -5.21 -9.91 -24.53
CA PHE A 16 -6.25 -9.93 -23.50
C PHE A 16 -6.24 -11.24 -22.71
N LEU A 17 -6.24 -12.38 -23.40
CA LEU A 17 -6.24 -13.70 -22.76
C LEU A 17 -4.94 -13.96 -21.98
N ALA A 18 -3.78 -13.55 -22.50
CA ALA A 18 -2.52 -13.70 -21.80
C ALA A 18 -2.49 -12.90 -20.49
N ALA A 19 -2.97 -11.65 -20.50
CA ALA A 19 -3.06 -10.83 -19.29
C ALA A 19 -4.09 -11.41 -18.30
N LEU A 20 -5.27 -11.82 -18.78
CA LEU A 20 -6.30 -12.41 -17.92
C LEU A 20 -5.83 -13.71 -17.27
N LEU A 21 -5.16 -14.58 -18.03
CA LEU A 21 -4.62 -15.84 -17.50
C LEU A 21 -3.49 -15.59 -16.50
N LEU A 22 -2.63 -14.59 -16.75
CA LEU A 22 -1.60 -14.19 -15.80
C LEU A 22 -2.24 -13.78 -14.47
N TYR A 23 -3.20 -12.85 -14.50
CA TYR A 23 -3.83 -12.34 -13.30
C TYR A 23 -4.69 -13.39 -12.60
N ALA A 24 -5.51 -14.15 -13.34
CA ALA A 24 -6.34 -15.19 -12.75
C ALA A 24 -5.50 -16.31 -12.11
N LYS A 25 -4.29 -16.57 -12.62
CA LYS A 25 -3.37 -17.54 -12.02
C LYS A 25 -2.73 -17.03 -10.74
N THR A 26 -2.50 -15.73 -10.62
CA THR A 26 -1.77 -15.14 -9.50
C THR A 26 -2.63 -14.32 -8.54
N MET A 27 -3.96 -14.34 -8.70
CA MET A 27 -4.87 -13.54 -7.89
C MET A 27 -5.09 -14.12 -6.50
N ALA A 28 -5.39 -13.25 -5.54
CA ALA A 28 -5.78 -13.66 -4.20
C ALA A 28 -7.07 -14.49 -4.27
N THR A 29 -7.04 -15.68 -3.65
CA THR A 29 -8.21 -16.57 -3.58
C THR A 29 -9.11 -16.26 -2.39
N THR A 30 -8.62 -15.45 -1.45
CA THR A 30 -9.33 -14.99 -0.25
C THR A 30 -9.09 -13.48 -0.03
N VAL A 31 -9.42 -12.97 1.16
CA VAL A 31 -9.20 -11.57 1.54
C VAL A 31 -7.70 -11.28 1.72
N SER A 32 -7.26 -10.14 1.19
CA SER A 32 -5.94 -9.54 1.46
C SER A 32 -6.07 -8.39 2.48
N PHE A 33 -4.93 -7.91 3.00
CA PHE A 33 -4.91 -6.71 3.85
C PHE A 33 -5.38 -5.44 3.11
N TRP A 34 -5.47 -4.32 3.82
CA TRP A 34 -6.03 -3.06 3.33
C TRP A 34 -7.53 -3.16 2.97
N ASP A 35 -7.95 -2.32 2.03
CA ASP A 35 -9.34 -2.05 1.66
C ASP A 35 -10.06 -3.28 1.06
N CYS A 36 -9.32 -4.34 0.70
CA CYS A 36 -9.86 -5.57 0.10
C CYS A 36 -10.99 -6.18 0.92
N GLY A 37 -10.81 -6.34 2.24
CA GLY A 37 -11.82 -6.96 3.10
C GLY A 37 -13.14 -6.21 3.13
N GLU A 38 -13.06 -4.88 3.19
CA GLU A 38 -14.22 -3.98 3.15
C GLU A 38 -14.89 -4.02 1.77
N PHE A 39 -14.13 -3.89 0.68
CA PHE A 39 -14.69 -3.92 -0.67
C PHE A 39 -15.40 -5.24 -0.98
N ILE A 40 -14.85 -6.37 -0.54
CA ILE A 40 -15.49 -7.68 -0.71
C ILE A 40 -16.76 -7.77 0.15
N ALA A 41 -16.68 -7.38 1.43
CA ALA A 41 -17.83 -7.40 2.35
C ALA A 41 -18.97 -6.51 1.83
N CYS A 42 -18.68 -5.26 1.47
CA CYS A 42 -19.65 -4.33 0.89
C CYS A 42 -20.21 -4.83 -0.44
N SER A 43 -19.41 -5.45 -1.30
CA SER A 43 -19.90 -6.09 -2.53
C SER A 43 -20.87 -7.25 -2.24
N TYR A 44 -20.60 -8.03 -1.20
CA TYR A 44 -21.45 -9.15 -0.80
C TYR A 44 -22.75 -8.70 -0.12
N THR A 45 -22.70 -7.72 0.79
CA THR A 45 -23.85 -7.26 1.56
C THR A 45 -24.57 -6.07 0.94
N MET A 46 -24.03 -5.51 -0.15
CA MET A 46 -24.43 -4.22 -0.71
C MET A 46 -24.34 -3.10 0.34
N GLY A 47 -23.20 -3.04 1.03
CA GLY A 47 -22.85 -1.99 2.00
C GLY A 47 -22.34 -0.71 1.34
N VAL A 48 -22.03 0.29 2.18
CA VAL A 48 -21.38 1.55 1.75
C VAL A 48 -19.96 1.55 2.31
N PRO A 49 -18.93 1.41 1.45
CA PRO A 49 -17.54 1.46 1.88
C PRO A 49 -17.05 2.90 2.04
N HIS A 50 -15.81 3.05 2.50
CA HIS A 50 -15.19 4.34 2.76
C HIS A 50 -15.27 5.31 1.56
N PRO A 51 -15.48 6.62 1.80
CA PRO A 51 -15.55 7.65 0.77
C PRO A 51 -14.37 7.64 -0.24
N PRO A 52 -14.66 7.64 -1.56
CA PRO A 52 -15.93 8.04 -2.17
C PRO A 52 -16.94 6.90 -2.38
N GLY A 53 -16.79 5.74 -1.72
CA GLY A 53 -17.80 4.68 -1.68
C GLY A 53 -17.89 3.77 -2.91
N SER A 54 -17.23 4.14 -4.02
CA SER A 54 -17.07 3.31 -5.24
C SER A 54 -18.35 2.52 -5.64
N PRO A 55 -19.52 3.17 -5.77
CA PRO A 55 -20.81 2.49 -5.89
C PRO A 55 -20.90 1.53 -7.08
N LEU A 56 -20.33 1.91 -8.22
CA LEU A 56 -20.32 1.01 -9.39
C LEU A 56 -19.49 -0.25 -9.12
N TYR A 57 -18.40 -0.14 -8.36
CA TYR A 57 -17.59 -1.29 -7.96
C TYR A 57 -18.42 -2.25 -7.09
N VAL A 58 -19.12 -1.73 -6.07
CA VAL A 58 -19.98 -2.54 -5.18
C VAL A 58 -21.11 -3.22 -5.96
N LEU A 59 -21.78 -2.49 -6.87
CA LEU A 59 -22.85 -3.03 -7.70
C LEU A 59 -22.36 -4.17 -8.61
N LEU A 60 -21.22 -3.99 -9.28
CA LEU A 60 -20.62 -5.02 -10.11
C LEU A 60 -20.12 -6.18 -9.24
N GLY A 61 -19.46 -5.89 -8.13
CA GLY A 61 -18.99 -6.86 -7.15
C GLY A 61 -20.13 -7.76 -6.70
N ARG A 62 -21.31 -7.20 -6.40
CA ARG A 62 -22.50 -7.99 -6.06
C ARG A 62 -22.87 -8.98 -7.15
N VAL A 63 -22.85 -8.58 -8.42
CA VAL A 63 -23.11 -9.49 -9.55
C VAL A 63 -22.09 -10.64 -9.56
N PHE A 64 -20.80 -10.35 -9.36
CA PHE A 64 -19.75 -11.36 -9.32
C PHE A 64 -19.89 -12.31 -8.13
N THR A 65 -20.27 -11.81 -6.94
CA THR A 65 -20.51 -12.68 -5.77
C THR A 65 -21.70 -13.63 -5.93
N LEU A 66 -22.62 -13.36 -6.88
CA LEU A 66 -23.76 -14.23 -7.18
C LEU A 66 -23.41 -15.33 -8.21
N LEU A 67 -22.22 -15.28 -8.82
CA LEU A 67 -21.79 -16.29 -9.81
C LEU A 67 -21.35 -17.58 -9.10
N PRO A 68 -21.72 -18.77 -9.61
CA PRO A 68 -21.43 -20.05 -8.96
C PRO A 68 -20.03 -20.62 -9.31
N PHE A 69 -19.03 -19.76 -9.53
CA PHE A 69 -17.71 -20.17 -10.04
C PHE A 69 -16.56 -20.11 -9.01
N GLY A 70 -16.82 -19.68 -7.78
CA GLY A 70 -15.83 -19.66 -6.70
C GLY A 70 -16.33 -18.93 -5.45
N ALA A 71 -15.44 -18.78 -4.47
CA ALA A 71 -15.73 -18.01 -3.26
C ALA A 71 -16.00 -16.53 -3.60
N PRO A 72 -16.83 -15.81 -2.81
CA PRO A 72 -17.12 -14.40 -3.05
C PRO A 72 -15.86 -13.53 -3.18
N ALA A 73 -14.84 -13.74 -2.33
CA ALA A 73 -13.55 -13.05 -2.43
C ALA A 73 -12.89 -13.25 -3.79
N ALA A 74 -12.67 -14.50 -4.20
CA ALA A 74 -12.07 -14.83 -5.49
C ALA A 74 -12.85 -14.23 -6.69
N MET A 75 -14.18 -14.14 -6.61
CA MET A 75 -14.99 -13.55 -7.69
C MET A 75 -14.84 -12.02 -7.78
N VAL A 76 -14.74 -11.33 -6.63
CA VAL A 76 -14.49 -9.88 -6.61
C VAL A 76 -13.04 -9.57 -7.01
N THR A 77 -12.07 -10.40 -6.62
CA THR A 77 -10.69 -10.27 -7.10
C THR A 77 -10.58 -10.55 -8.61
N PHE A 78 -11.26 -11.59 -9.10
CA PHE A 78 -11.32 -11.89 -10.54
C PHE A 78 -11.94 -10.74 -11.35
N MET A 79 -12.90 -10.04 -10.75
CA MET A 79 -13.48 -8.83 -11.33
C MET A 79 -12.39 -7.75 -11.56
N SER A 80 -11.49 -7.53 -10.60
CA SER A 80 -10.33 -6.64 -10.76
C SER A 80 -9.38 -7.14 -11.85
N ALA A 81 -9.04 -8.44 -11.86
CA ALA A 81 -8.22 -9.07 -12.90
C ALA A 81 -8.80 -8.87 -14.32
N LEU A 82 -10.12 -9.04 -14.47
CA LEU A 82 -10.82 -8.86 -15.74
C LEU A 82 -10.75 -7.42 -16.23
N SER A 83 -11.00 -6.45 -15.35
CA SER A 83 -10.92 -5.03 -15.70
C SER A 83 -9.50 -4.63 -16.13
N SER A 84 -8.48 -5.13 -15.43
CA SER A 84 -7.08 -4.90 -15.75
C SER A 84 -6.68 -5.52 -17.09
N ALA A 85 -7.14 -6.75 -17.40
CA ALA A 85 -6.92 -7.37 -18.70
C ALA A 85 -7.58 -6.60 -19.86
N LEU A 86 -8.78 -6.04 -19.63
CA LEU A 86 -9.43 -5.15 -20.60
C LEU A 86 -8.63 -3.85 -20.79
N ALA A 87 -8.04 -3.29 -19.73
CA ALA A 87 -7.18 -2.11 -19.84
C ALA A 87 -5.94 -2.40 -20.71
N VAL A 88 -5.29 -3.55 -20.49
CA VAL A 88 -4.16 -4.03 -21.31
C VAL A 88 -4.56 -4.16 -22.79
N TRP A 89 -5.76 -4.66 -23.06
CA TRP A 89 -6.28 -4.72 -24.43
C TRP A 89 -6.47 -3.32 -25.03
N CYS A 90 -7.00 -2.36 -24.27
CA CYS A 90 -7.11 -0.96 -24.71
C CYS A 90 -5.74 -0.31 -24.96
N VAL A 91 -4.69 -0.67 -24.21
CA VAL A 91 -3.31 -0.23 -24.47
C VAL A 91 -2.82 -0.77 -25.81
N TYR A 92 -3.02 -2.07 -26.10
CA TYR A 92 -2.69 -2.64 -27.40
C TYR A 92 -3.36 -1.86 -28.54
N LEU A 93 -4.67 -1.62 -28.44
CA LEU A 93 -5.41 -0.91 -29.47
C LEU A 93 -4.94 0.55 -29.63
N SER A 94 -4.64 1.23 -28.54
CA SER A 94 -4.11 2.61 -28.54
C SER A 94 -2.73 2.69 -29.18
N THR A 95 -1.82 1.76 -28.85
CA THR A 95 -0.47 1.73 -29.43
C THR A 95 -0.53 1.42 -30.92
N VAL A 96 -1.40 0.52 -31.39
CA VAL A 96 -1.59 0.30 -32.85
C VAL A 96 -2.04 1.58 -33.54
N ALA A 97 -3.04 2.27 -32.99
CA ALA A 97 -3.58 3.51 -33.55
C ALA A 97 -2.51 4.60 -33.64
N LEU A 98 -1.75 4.80 -32.56
CA LEU A 98 -0.66 5.78 -32.50
C LEU A 98 0.49 5.42 -33.44
N ALA A 99 0.93 4.16 -33.45
CA ALA A 99 2.06 3.74 -34.28
C ALA A 99 1.76 3.93 -35.77
N ARG A 100 0.54 3.60 -36.23
CA ARG A 100 0.10 3.87 -37.60
C ARG A 100 0.12 5.35 -37.93
N ARG A 101 -0.38 6.21 -37.03
CA ARG A 101 -0.36 7.67 -37.20
C ARG A 101 1.07 8.21 -37.32
N VAL A 102 1.96 7.79 -36.42
CA VAL A 102 3.38 8.19 -36.41
C VAL A 102 4.08 7.78 -37.71
N MET A 103 3.68 6.67 -38.31
CA MET A 103 4.18 6.20 -39.61
C MET A 103 3.48 6.83 -40.83
N GLY A 104 2.65 7.86 -40.63
CA GLY A 104 1.95 8.59 -41.69
C GLY A 104 0.70 7.89 -42.24
N GLY A 105 0.24 6.82 -41.58
CA GLY A 105 -0.94 6.06 -41.95
C GLY A 105 -2.23 6.47 -41.23
N PRO A 106 -3.38 5.95 -41.67
CA PRO A 106 -4.64 6.02 -40.93
C PRO A 106 -4.58 5.18 -39.65
N ALA A 107 -5.19 5.67 -38.55
CA ALA A 107 -5.12 5.00 -37.25
C ALA A 107 -5.69 3.56 -37.25
N HIS A 108 -6.83 3.32 -37.91
CA HIS A 108 -7.57 2.04 -37.83
C HIS A 108 -7.59 1.25 -39.12
N ARG A 109 -6.73 1.59 -40.07
CA ARG A 109 -6.64 0.88 -41.34
C ARG A 109 -5.21 0.39 -41.54
N ALA A 110 -5.07 -0.92 -41.70
CA ALA A 110 -3.79 -1.55 -41.99
C ALA A 110 -3.11 -0.93 -43.22
N PHE A 111 -1.78 -0.86 -43.20
CA PHE A 111 -0.97 -0.48 -44.36
C PHE A 111 -1.08 -1.50 -45.49
N GLY A 112 -1.36 -2.76 -45.14
CA GLY A 112 -1.45 -3.89 -46.07
C GLY A 112 -0.10 -4.53 -46.39
N ASP A 113 0.97 -4.12 -45.70
CA ASP A 113 2.36 -4.53 -45.89
C ASP A 113 3.07 -4.85 -44.56
N GLN A 114 4.40 -5.06 -44.61
CA GLN A 114 5.21 -5.49 -43.46
C GLN A 114 5.25 -4.49 -42.30
N ARG A 115 4.92 -3.21 -42.51
CA ARG A 115 4.86 -2.22 -41.44
C ARG A 115 3.80 -2.57 -40.40
N ASP A 116 2.72 -3.22 -40.83
CA ASP A 116 1.65 -3.68 -39.92
C ASP A 116 2.19 -4.66 -38.87
N LEU A 117 3.18 -5.48 -39.22
CA LEU A 117 3.75 -6.45 -38.28
C LEU A 117 4.57 -5.75 -37.19
N SER A 118 5.42 -4.79 -37.55
CA SER A 118 6.18 -3.98 -36.59
C SER A 118 5.24 -3.23 -35.64
N VAL A 119 4.15 -2.68 -36.18
CA VAL A 119 3.11 -2.00 -35.39
C VAL A 119 2.43 -2.95 -34.41
N ILE A 120 1.96 -4.11 -34.88
CA ILE A 120 1.26 -5.09 -34.03
C ILE A 120 2.19 -5.58 -32.92
N LEU A 121 3.43 -5.95 -33.23
CA LEU A 121 4.38 -6.45 -32.23
C LEU A 121 4.85 -5.37 -31.25
N GLY A 122 5.01 -4.11 -31.70
CA GLY A 122 5.25 -2.98 -30.80
C GLY A 122 4.07 -2.71 -29.86
N ALA A 123 2.84 -2.89 -30.34
CA ALA A 123 1.66 -2.78 -29.50
C ALA A 123 1.50 -3.95 -28.53
N VAL A 124 1.81 -5.18 -28.94
CA VAL A 124 1.87 -6.35 -28.04
C VAL A 124 2.90 -6.12 -26.94
N LEU A 125 4.09 -5.61 -27.31
CA LEU A 125 5.14 -5.26 -26.35
C LEU A 125 4.64 -4.23 -25.33
N ALA A 126 4.05 -3.11 -25.78
CA ALA A 126 3.51 -2.09 -24.87
C ALA A 126 2.48 -2.67 -23.90
N ALA A 127 1.52 -3.43 -24.43
CA ALA A 127 0.45 -4.01 -23.64
C ALA A 127 0.96 -5.02 -22.62
N LEU A 128 1.82 -5.97 -23.03
CA LEU A 128 2.38 -6.96 -22.11
C LEU A 128 3.38 -6.35 -21.12
N SER A 129 4.11 -5.30 -21.49
CA SER A 129 4.97 -4.57 -20.54
C SER A 129 4.16 -3.86 -19.47
N LEU A 130 2.97 -3.31 -19.77
CA LEU A 130 2.05 -2.85 -18.74
C LEU A 130 1.49 -4.01 -17.94
N ALA A 131 1.09 -5.08 -18.62
CA ALA A 131 0.46 -6.22 -17.97
C ALA A 131 1.35 -6.82 -16.88
N CYS A 132 2.66 -6.85 -17.14
CA CYS A 132 3.67 -7.40 -16.24
C CYS A 132 4.30 -6.35 -15.33
N SER A 133 3.93 -5.06 -15.41
CA SER A 133 4.58 -4.02 -14.61
C SER A 133 4.19 -4.12 -13.14
N TYR A 134 5.13 -3.81 -12.24
CA TYR A 134 4.97 -4.03 -10.79
C TYR A 134 3.63 -3.54 -10.23
N THR A 135 3.36 -2.23 -10.32
CA THR A 135 2.15 -1.66 -9.72
C THR A 135 0.88 -2.14 -10.40
N PHE A 136 0.90 -2.30 -11.72
CA PHE A 136 -0.31 -2.65 -12.47
C PHE A 136 -0.71 -4.11 -12.21
N TRP A 137 0.27 -5.03 -12.17
CA TRP A 137 0.03 -6.42 -11.83
C TRP A 137 -0.39 -6.56 -10.36
N PHE A 138 0.28 -5.89 -9.42
CA PHE A 138 -0.09 -5.85 -8.00
C PHE A 138 -1.58 -5.52 -7.79
N ASN A 139 -2.09 -4.46 -8.42
CA ASN A 139 -3.50 -4.09 -8.27
C ASN A 139 -4.47 -5.02 -9.03
N ALA A 140 -3.99 -5.77 -10.03
CA ALA A 140 -4.83 -6.68 -10.80
C ALA A 140 -5.14 -7.99 -10.07
N VAL A 141 -4.35 -8.34 -9.04
CA VAL A 141 -4.45 -9.60 -8.28
C VAL A 141 -5.15 -9.44 -6.93
N GLU A 142 -5.61 -8.24 -6.60
CA GLU A 142 -6.29 -7.89 -5.34
C GLU A 142 -7.66 -7.25 -5.63
N ALA A 143 -8.56 -7.31 -4.65
CA ALA A 143 -9.92 -6.77 -4.75
C ALA A 143 -9.96 -5.24 -4.61
N GLU A 144 -9.30 -4.56 -5.54
CA GLU A 144 -9.05 -3.11 -5.52
C GLU A 144 -9.67 -2.33 -6.70
N VAL A 145 -9.95 -1.05 -6.48
CA VAL A 145 -10.64 -0.17 -7.46
C VAL A 145 -9.73 0.35 -8.59
N TYR A 146 -8.41 0.24 -8.44
CA TYR A 146 -7.45 0.88 -9.34
C TYR A 146 -7.39 0.26 -10.74
N GLY A 147 -7.57 -1.06 -10.87
CA GLY A 147 -7.61 -1.76 -12.16
C GLY A 147 -8.68 -1.20 -13.10
N TYR A 148 -9.86 -0.94 -12.55
CA TYR A 148 -10.96 -0.29 -13.24
C TYR A 148 -10.69 1.17 -13.60
N SER A 149 -10.07 1.91 -12.69
CA SER A 149 -9.73 3.31 -12.96
C SER A 149 -8.82 3.41 -14.19
N ILE A 150 -7.82 2.54 -14.28
CA ILE A 150 -6.93 2.45 -15.44
C ILE A 150 -7.65 1.89 -16.68
N PHE A 151 -8.59 0.95 -16.52
CA PHE A 151 -9.45 0.54 -17.63
C PHE A 151 -10.20 1.73 -18.26
N PHE A 152 -10.87 2.57 -17.48
CA PHE A 152 -11.56 3.74 -18.02
C PHE A 152 -10.60 4.79 -18.62
N THR A 153 -9.42 4.98 -18.03
CA THR A 153 -8.37 5.83 -18.61
C THR A 153 -7.92 5.33 -19.98
N THR A 154 -7.59 4.04 -20.09
CA THR A 154 -7.10 3.43 -21.34
C THR A 154 -8.20 3.32 -22.39
N LEU A 155 -9.43 2.98 -21.98
CA LEU A 155 -10.63 2.97 -22.81
C LEU A 155 -10.89 4.37 -23.39
N GLY A 156 -10.81 5.42 -22.57
CA GLY A 156 -10.98 6.81 -23.02
C GLY A 156 -9.99 7.21 -24.09
N VAL A 157 -8.70 6.93 -23.87
CA VAL A 157 -7.64 7.23 -24.84
C VAL A 157 -7.82 6.42 -26.13
N TRP A 158 -8.17 5.14 -26.03
CA TRP A 158 -8.45 4.35 -27.23
C TRP A 158 -9.67 4.89 -27.99
N LEU A 159 -10.78 5.17 -27.30
CA LEU A 159 -12.02 5.65 -27.92
C LEU A 159 -11.84 7.00 -28.62
N ILE A 160 -11.07 7.93 -28.04
CA ILE A 160 -10.82 9.22 -28.69
C ILE A 160 -9.92 9.07 -29.93
N LEU A 161 -8.93 8.18 -29.88
CA LEU A 161 -8.12 7.82 -31.05
C LEU A 161 -8.94 7.07 -32.11
N TYR A 162 -9.92 6.25 -31.67
CA TYR A 162 -10.90 5.60 -32.52
C TYR A 162 -11.75 6.61 -33.27
N TRP A 163 -12.41 7.49 -32.52
CA TRP A 163 -13.21 8.59 -33.03
C TRP A 163 -12.43 9.47 -34.00
N GLU A 164 -11.20 9.88 -33.65
CA GLU A 164 -10.34 10.69 -34.52
C GLU A 164 -9.99 9.98 -35.84
N GLY A 165 -9.86 8.65 -35.81
CA GLY A 165 -9.54 7.85 -36.99
C GLY A 165 -10.75 7.55 -37.90
N THR A 166 -11.96 7.61 -37.38
CA THR A 166 -13.20 7.46 -38.16
C THR A 166 -13.71 8.85 -38.58
N GLN A 167 -13.63 9.19 -39.88
CA GLN A 167 -13.96 10.49 -40.51
C GLN A 167 -14.91 11.42 -39.71
N HIS A 168 -14.60 12.71 -39.58
CA HIS A 168 -15.40 13.65 -38.78
C HIS A 168 -16.84 13.84 -39.30
N GLY A 169 -17.82 13.94 -38.38
CA GLY A 169 -19.23 14.17 -38.70
C GLY A 169 -20.18 13.72 -37.60
N THR A 170 -21.45 14.11 -37.70
CA THR A 170 -22.51 13.82 -36.70
C THR A 170 -22.70 12.33 -36.42
N SER A 171 -22.48 11.47 -37.42
CA SER A 171 -22.57 10.01 -37.25
C SER A 171 -21.49 9.42 -36.33
N ASN A 172 -20.37 10.12 -36.14
CA ASN A 172 -19.25 9.65 -35.31
C ASN A 172 -19.23 10.29 -33.91
N ASP A 173 -20.06 11.32 -33.66
CA ASP A 173 -20.21 11.95 -32.34
C ASP A 173 -20.69 10.98 -31.25
N LYS A 174 -21.32 9.86 -31.62
CA LYS A 174 -21.66 8.76 -30.71
C LYS A 174 -20.49 8.24 -29.88
N TRP A 175 -19.26 8.33 -30.39
CA TRP A 175 -18.07 7.91 -29.64
C TRP A 175 -17.70 8.93 -28.56
N LEU A 176 -17.92 10.22 -28.79
CA LEU A 176 -17.74 11.26 -27.76
C LEU A 176 -18.78 11.09 -26.65
N TYR A 177 -20.02 10.77 -27.02
CA TYR A 177 -21.08 10.39 -26.08
C TYR A 177 -20.74 9.14 -25.27
N LEU A 178 -20.18 8.11 -25.91
CA LEU A 178 -19.71 6.91 -25.22
C LEU A 178 -18.57 7.23 -24.24
N ILE A 179 -17.62 8.09 -24.63
CA ILE A 179 -16.56 8.57 -23.72
C ILE A 179 -17.18 9.28 -22.51
N ALA A 180 -18.15 10.17 -22.74
CA ALA A 180 -18.83 10.88 -21.66
C ALA A 180 -19.52 9.93 -20.67
N TYR A 181 -20.28 8.96 -21.20
CA TYR A 181 -20.95 7.93 -20.40
C TYR A 181 -19.94 7.07 -19.62
N ALA A 182 -18.88 6.60 -20.29
CA ALA A 182 -17.84 5.78 -19.69
C ALA A 182 -17.09 6.53 -18.57
N PHE A 183 -16.82 7.83 -18.73
CA PHE A 183 -16.19 8.64 -17.69
C PHE A 183 -17.15 8.97 -16.54
N GLY A 184 -18.46 9.08 -16.81
CA GLY A 184 -19.48 9.14 -15.76
C GLY A 184 -19.48 7.86 -14.91
N LEU A 185 -19.48 6.70 -15.56
CA LEU A 185 -19.36 5.40 -14.88
C LEU A 185 -18.04 5.27 -14.12
N GLY A 186 -16.93 5.64 -14.75
CA GLY A 186 -15.60 5.62 -14.13
C GLY A 186 -15.51 6.54 -12.91
N GLY A 187 -16.16 7.70 -12.93
CA GLY A 187 -16.28 8.59 -11.76
C GLY A 187 -17.08 7.98 -10.61
N GLY A 188 -18.08 7.13 -10.92
CA GLY A 188 -18.82 6.28 -9.99
C GLY A 188 -18.04 5.08 -9.44
N LEU A 189 -16.82 4.86 -9.92
CA LEU A 189 -15.94 3.79 -9.48
C LEU A 189 -14.72 4.36 -8.76
N HIS A 190 -13.94 5.21 -9.43
CA HIS A 190 -12.80 5.88 -8.83
C HIS A 190 -12.42 7.14 -9.63
N THR A 191 -12.30 8.29 -8.94
CA THR A 191 -12.15 9.61 -9.57
C THR A 191 -10.83 9.83 -10.31
N LEU A 192 -9.81 9.01 -10.05
CA LEU A 192 -8.50 9.09 -10.74
C LEU A 192 -8.62 9.05 -12.26
N CYS A 193 -9.58 8.30 -12.82
CA CYS A 193 -9.74 8.23 -14.27
C CYS A 193 -10.12 9.59 -14.89
N LEU A 194 -10.78 10.47 -14.14
CA LEU A 194 -11.19 11.81 -14.60
C LEU A 194 -10.00 12.72 -14.90
N LEU A 195 -8.84 12.48 -14.29
CA LEU A 195 -7.59 13.19 -14.61
C LEU A 195 -7.09 12.92 -16.04
N THR A 196 -7.70 11.97 -16.75
CA THR A 196 -7.46 11.72 -18.18
C THR A 196 -8.16 12.77 -19.06
N ILE A 197 -9.20 13.47 -18.57
CA ILE A 197 -10.01 14.41 -19.37
C ILE A 197 -9.16 15.47 -20.10
N PRO A 198 -8.18 16.16 -19.47
CA PRO A 198 -7.33 17.10 -20.17
C PRO A 198 -6.61 16.50 -21.39
N THR A 199 -6.18 15.23 -21.29
CA THR A 199 -5.56 14.50 -22.40
C THR A 199 -6.54 14.28 -23.54
N LEU A 200 -7.78 13.86 -23.22
CA LEU A 200 -8.84 13.67 -24.21
C LEU A 200 -9.20 14.99 -24.91
N LEU A 201 -9.25 16.10 -24.16
CA LEU A 201 -9.50 17.43 -24.71
C LEU A 201 -8.38 17.89 -25.64
N ILE A 202 -7.11 17.62 -25.33
CA ILE A 202 -5.99 17.93 -26.23
C ILE A 202 -6.07 17.10 -27.52
N LEU A 203 -6.42 15.81 -27.44
CA LEU A 203 -6.62 14.96 -28.63
C LEU A 203 -7.79 15.48 -29.48
N ALA A 204 -8.90 15.82 -28.84
CA ALA A 204 -10.07 16.42 -29.47
C ALA A 204 -9.77 17.78 -30.14
N TRP A 205 -8.95 18.62 -29.49
CA TRP A 205 -8.56 19.95 -29.95
C TRP A 205 -7.90 19.94 -31.34
N PHE A 206 -7.07 18.92 -31.59
CA PHE A 206 -6.34 18.77 -32.85
C PHE A 206 -7.12 18.03 -33.94
N ALA A 207 -8.25 17.42 -33.58
CA ALA A 207 -9.03 16.56 -34.46
C ALA A 207 -10.18 17.31 -35.17
N ASP A 208 -10.99 18.10 -34.46
CA ASP A 208 -12.19 18.75 -35.02
C ASP A 208 -12.22 20.24 -34.66
N GLU A 209 -12.31 21.12 -35.66
CA GLU A 209 -12.33 22.57 -35.46
C GLU A 209 -13.57 23.07 -34.69
N LYS A 210 -14.74 22.46 -34.91
CA LYS A 210 -15.96 22.83 -34.17
C LYS A 210 -15.85 22.44 -32.71
N LEU A 211 -15.29 21.26 -32.45
CA LEU A 211 -15.03 20.81 -31.08
C LEU A 211 -13.98 21.70 -30.40
N ARG A 212 -12.93 22.12 -31.12
CA ARG A 212 -11.97 23.12 -30.64
C ARG A 212 -12.65 24.42 -30.22
N ARG A 213 -13.57 24.95 -31.05
CA ARG A 213 -14.35 26.16 -30.69
C ARG A 213 -15.17 25.93 -29.43
N LEU A 214 -15.84 24.78 -29.31
CA LEU A 214 -16.58 24.43 -28.10
C LEU A 214 -15.67 24.40 -26.86
N ILE A 215 -14.48 23.77 -26.96
CA ILE A 215 -13.50 23.73 -25.87
C ILE A 215 -13.06 25.14 -25.46
N VAL A 216 -12.80 26.04 -26.42
CA VAL A 216 -12.48 27.46 -26.11
C VAL A 216 -13.61 28.14 -25.37
N LEU A 217 -14.87 27.97 -25.82
CA LEU A 217 -16.02 28.56 -25.16
C LEU A 217 -16.21 28.03 -23.74
N LEU A 218 -15.98 26.74 -23.52
CA LEU A 218 -16.00 26.13 -22.18
C LEU A 218 -14.87 26.63 -21.29
N MET A 219 -13.66 26.85 -21.82
CA MET A 219 -12.56 27.45 -21.05
C MET A 219 -12.86 28.91 -20.67
N VAL A 220 -13.46 29.68 -21.57
CA VAL A 220 -13.93 31.05 -21.27
C VAL A 220 -15.01 31.03 -20.19
N LEU A 221 -15.98 30.11 -20.29
CA LEU A 221 -17.00 29.93 -19.26
C LEU A 221 -16.39 29.50 -17.92
N ALA A 222 -15.40 28.62 -17.92
CA ALA A 222 -14.68 28.22 -16.71
C ALA A 222 -13.93 29.39 -16.07
N GLY A 223 -13.21 30.20 -16.87
CA GLY A 223 -12.55 31.42 -16.39
C GLY A 223 -13.54 32.45 -15.84
N TRP A 224 -14.68 32.63 -16.53
CA TRP A 224 -15.80 33.44 -16.03
C TRP A 224 -16.35 32.91 -14.71
N SER A 225 -16.44 31.58 -14.57
CA SER A 225 -16.94 30.94 -13.35
C SER A 225 -16.01 31.18 -12.16
N VAL A 226 -14.69 31.04 -12.37
CA VAL A 226 -13.69 31.34 -11.34
C VAL A 226 -13.75 32.81 -10.94
N LEU A 227 -13.83 33.73 -11.91
CA LEU A 227 -13.95 35.16 -11.64
C LEU A 227 -15.24 35.50 -10.89
N SER A 228 -16.38 34.91 -11.30
CA SER A 228 -17.68 35.08 -10.64
C SER A 228 -17.61 34.66 -9.18
N MET A 229 -17.03 33.48 -8.92
CA MET A 229 -16.82 32.96 -7.56
C MET A 229 -15.88 33.86 -6.73
N ALA A 230 -14.81 34.39 -7.34
CA ALA A 230 -13.86 35.24 -6.67
C ALA A 230 -14.43 36.62 -6.30
N VAL A 231 -15.31 37.17 -7.12
CA VAL A 231 -15.90 38.51 -6.93
C VAL A 231 -17.14 38.48 -6.06
N LEU A 232 -18.01 37.47 -6.24
CA LEU A 232 -19.35 37.40 -5.63
C LEU A 232 -19.46 36.36 -4.51
N GLY A 233 -18.40 35.57 -4.28
CA GLY A 233 -18.43 34.45 -3.34
C GLY A 233 -19.26 33.26 -3.85
N SER A 234 -19.26 32.16 -3.09
CA SER A 234 -19.84 30.88 -3.52
C SER A 234 -21.38 30.87 -3.62
N LYS A 235 -22.08 31.68 -2.81
CA LYS A 235 -23.54 31.76 -2.83
C LYS A 235 -24.05 32.49 -4.08
N ASP A 236 -23.56 33.71 -4.32
CA ASP A 236 -24.06 34.58 -5.39
C ASP A 236 -23.32 34.35 -6.71
N GLY A 237 -22.07 33.87 -6.67
CA GLY A 237 -21.25 33.55 -7.83
C GLY A 237 -21.79 32.40 -8.69
N ASN A 238 -22.71 31.59 -8.16
CA ASN A 238 -23.40 30.54 -8.92
C ASN A 238 -24.38 31.09 -9.97
N ILE A 239 -25.02 32.23 -9.71
CA ILE A 239 -26.06 32.78 -10.61
C ILE A 239 -25.46 33.16 -11.98
N PRO A 240 -24.34 33.91 -12.07
CA PRO A 240 -23.71 34.23 -13.35
C PRO A 240 -23.16 33.02 -14.09
N ILE A 241 -22.82 31.94 -13.38
CA ILE A 241 -22.35 30.69 -14.00
C ILE A 241 -23.49 30.00 -14.72
N VAL A 242 -24.64 29.84 -14.05
CA VAL A 242 -25.84 29.23 -14.63
C VAL A 242 -26.33 30.07 -15.81
N LEU A 243 -26.40 31.40 -15.67
CA LEU A 243 -26.76 32.29 -16.77
C LEU A 243 -25.76 32.22 -17.93
N GLY A 244 -24.46 32.11 -17.64
CA GLY A 244 -23.41 31.93 -18.64
C GLY A 244 -23.56 30.61 -19.41
N LEU A 245 -23.88 29.52 -18.72
CA LEU A 245 -24.14 28.22 -19.36
C LEU A 245 -25.41 28.25 -20.23
N LEU A 246 -26.50 28.83 -19.74
CA LEU A 246 -27.74 28.99 -20.52
C LEU A 246 -27.51 29.89 -21.75
N GLY A 247 -26.77 30.99 -21.58
CA GLY A 247 -26.36 31.88 -22.66
C GLY A 247 -25.50 31.17 -23.71
N LEU A 248 -24.54 30.35 -23.27
CA LEU A 248 -23.72 29.52 -24.15
C LEU A 248 -24.57 28.52 -24.93
N LEU A 249 -25.48 27.81 -24.28
CA LEU A 249 -26.39 26.86 -24.92
C LEU A 249 -27.28 27.56 -25.96
N TYR A 250 -27.84 28.72 -25.63
CA TYR A 250 -28.62 29.52 -26.58
C TYR A 250 -27.78 29.99 -27.78
N TYR A 251 -26.57 30.49 -27.53
CA TYR A 251 -25.63 30.88 -28.58
C TYR A 251 -25.30 29.70 -29.50
N LEU A 252 -24.93 28.56 -28.95
CA LEU A 252 -24.61 27.35 -29.72
C LEU A 252 -25.84 26.85 -30.48
N TYR A 253 -27.04 26.90 -29.90
CA TYR A 253 -28.27 26.51 -30.61
C TYR A 253 -28.53 27.36 -31.87
N ARG A 254 -28.18 28.64 -31.82
CA ARG A 254 -28.34 29.56 -32.96
C ARG A 254 -27.21 29.46 -33.99
N VAL A 255 -25.97 29.21 -33.54
CA VAL A 255 -24.77 29.31 -34.38
C VAL A 255 -24.21 27.95 -34.81
N ASP A 256 -24.20 26.95 -33.92
CA ASP A 256 -23.68 25.60 -34.20
C ASP A 256 -24.47 24.53 -33.43
N GLN A 257 -25.60 24.11 -34.01
CA GLN A 257 -26.50 23.14 -33.38
C GLN A 257 -25.82 21.81 -33.05
N ARG A 258 -24.83 21.36 -33.85
CA ARG A 258 -24.04 20.15 -33.55
C ARG A 258 -23.30 20.32 -32.22
N ALA A 259 -22.62 21.46 -32.02
CA ALA A 259 -21.88 21.73 -30.79
C ALA A 259 -22.82 21.87 -29.57
N CYS A 260 -24.01 22.45 -29.76
CA CYS A 260 -25.05 22.51 -28.73
C CYS A 260 -25.48 21.11 -28.27
N TRP A 261 -25.85 20.23 -29.22
CA TRP A 261 -26.26 18.86 -28.90
C TRP A 261 -25.12 18.02 -28.34
N LEU A 262 -23.89 18.22 -28.83
CA LEU A 262 -22.70 17.59 -28.27
C LEU A 262 -22.50 17.96 -26.80
N LEU A 263 -22.58 19.24 -26.46
CA LEU A 263 -22.45 19.71 -25.08
C LEU A 263 -23.56 19.11 -24.20
N LEU A 264 -24.82 19.23 -24.61
CA LEU A 264 -25.96 18.72 -23.85
C LEU A 264 -25.90 17.20 -23.69
N GLY A 265 -25.65 16.46 -24.76
CA GLY A 265 -25.57 15.00 -24.74
C GLY A 265 -24.39 14.49 -23.91
N THR A 266 -23.23 15.17 -23.96
CA THR A 266 -22.08 14.84 -23.12
C THR A 266 -22.41 15.02 -21.64
N VAL A 267 -23.03 16.14 -21.27
CA VAL A 267 -23.43 16.40 -19.88
C VAL A 267 -24.47 15.37 -19.40
N LEU A 268 -25.50 15.10 -20.21
CA LEU A 268 -26.55 14.14 -19.86
C LEU A 268 -26.01 12.72 -19.70
N LEU A 269 -25.15 12.26 -20.61
CA LEU A 269 -24.60 10.91 -20.55
C LEU A 269 -23.56 10.75 -19.46
N PHE A 270 -22.74 11.78 -19.21
CA PHE A 270 -21.86 11.79 -18.04
C PHE A 270 -22.69 11.71 -16.76
N ALA A 271 -23.73 12.53 -16.61
CA ALA A 271 -24.62 12.51 -15.45
C ALA A 271 -25.34 11.15 -15.30
N LEU A 272 -25.75 10.53 -16.41
CA LEU A 272 -26.33 9.19 -16.40
C LEU A 272 -25.33 8.14 -15.89
N GLY A 273 -24.07 8.18 -16.33
CA GLY A 273 -23.03 7.29 -15.80
C GLY A 273 -22.74 7.55 -14.31
N TYR A 274 -22.66 8.82 -13.94
CA TYR A 274 -22.40 9.26 -12.56
C TYR A 274 -23.58 8.98 -11.61
N SER A 275 -24.79 8.74 -12.15
CA SER A 275 -25.99 8.44 -11.35
C SER A 275 -25.88 7.16 -10.51
N THR A 276 -24.86 6.33 -10.75
CA THR A 276 -24.49 5.18 -9.89
C THR A 276 -24.30 5.58 -8.42
N TYR A 277 -23.89 6.81 -8.12
CA TYR A 277 -23.84 7.34 -6.75
C TYR A 277 -25.20 7.37 -6.03
N GLY A 278 -26.30 7.41 -6.77
CA GLY A 278 -27.63 7.25 -6.18
C GLY A 278 -27.81 5.91 -5.46
N ALA A 279 -27.03 4.89 -5.81
CA ALA A 279 -27.04 3.60 -5.11
C ALA A 279 -26.57 3.74 -3.66
N LEU A 280 -25.57 4.58 -3.36
CA LEU A 280 -25.11 4.80 -1.98
C LEU A 280 -26.24 5.41 -1.13
N TYR A 281 -26.90 6.43 -1.66
CA TYR A 281 -28.02 7.10 -1.01
C TYR A 281 -29.17 6.12 -0.68
N ILE A 282 -29.53 5.28 -1.66
CA ILE A 282 -30.58 4.26 -1.48
C ILE A 282 -30.15 3.17 -0.50
N ARG A 283 -28.91 2.69 -0.60
CA ARG A 283 -28.42 1.59 0.23
C ARG A 283 -28.22 2.02 1.67
N SER A 284 -27.63 3.18 1.93
CA SER A 284 -27.48 3.74 3.27
C SER A 284 -28.82 3.88 3.99
N GLY A 285 -29.87 4.37 3.31
CA GLY A 285 -31.23 4.43 3.88
C GLY A 285 -31.87 3.07 4.22
N LEU A 286 -31.27 1.94 3.82
CA LEU A 286 -31.67 0.59 4.22
C LEU A 286 -30.84 0.04 5.40
N ASN A 287 -29.95 0.86 5.97
CA ASN A 287 -29.11 0.56 7.12
C ASN A 287 -28.30 -0.74 6.99
N PRO A 288 -27.41 -0.87 5.98
CA PRO A 288 -26.59 -2.06 5.79
C PRO A 288 -25.61 -2.27 6.95
N THR A 289 -25.01 -3.46 7.05
CA THR A 289 -24.09 -3.79 8.14
C THR A 289 -22.82 -2.94 8.13
N ILE A 290 -22.30 -2.62 6.95
CA ILE A 290 -21.22 -1.65 6.72
C ILE A 290 -21.82 -0.45 5.99
N ASP A 291 -21.73 0.73 6.60
CA ASP A 291 -22.42 1.94 6.16
C ASP A 291 -21.61 3.19 6.52
N GLU A 292 -20.40 3.29 5.95
CA GLU A 292 -19.49 4.37 6.31
C GLU A 292 -20.11 5.74 6.00
N ASN A 293 -19.99 6.66 6.96
CA ASN A 293 -20.46 8.04 6.89
C ASN A 293 -21.97 8.26 6.74
N ASP A 294 -22.78 7.20 6.72
CA ASP A 294 -24.25 7.25 6.72
C ASP A 294 -24.86 8.26 5.71
N PRO A 295 -24.58 8.12 4.39
CA PRO A 295 -25.05 9.06 3.36
C PRO A 295 -26.56 8.90 3.01
N GLU A 296 -27.44 8.68 3.99
CA GLU A 296 -28.88 8.44 3.81
C GLU A 296 -29.72 9.70 3.54
N ASN A 297 -29.19 10.89 3.83
CA ASN A 297 -29.85 12.17 3.58
C ASN A 297 -28.97 13.10 2.73
N TRP A 298 -29.58 14.12 2.10
CA TRP A 298 -28.86 14.98 1.16
C TRP A 298 -27.63 15.67 1.78
N ALA A 299 -27.72 16.05 3.06
CA ALA A 299 -26.62 16.71 3.74
C ALA A 299 -25.45 15.74 3.98
N SER A 300 -25.71 14.55 4.55
CA SER A 300 -24.66 13.54 4.74
C SER A 300 -24.10 13.03 3.42
N PHE A 301 -24.93 12.85 2.40
CA PHE A 301 -24.51 12.47 1.05
C PHE A 301 -23.56 13.49 0.41
N VAL A 302 -23.83 14.79 0.52
CA VAL A 302 -22.91 15.82 0.00
C VAL A 302 -21.58 15.83 0.76
N LYS A 303 -21.61 15.69 2.10
CA LYS A 303 -20.40 15.57 2.92
C LYS A 303 -19.56 14.35 2.54
N PHE A 304 -20.23 13.22 2.27
CA PHE A 304 -19.63 11.98 1.80
C PHE A 304 -18.90 12.18 0.48
N LEU A 305 -19.57 12.77 -0.53
CA LEU A 305 -18.98 13.05 -1.84
C LEU A 305 -17.78 14.00 -1.76
N ASN A 306 -17.86 15.00 -0.87
CA ASN A 306 -16.78 15.95 -0.62
C ASN A 306 -15.63 15.37 0.23
N ARG A 307 -15.83 14.18 0.81
CA ARG A 307 -14.87 13.51 1.69
C ARG A 307 -14.47 14.36 2.90
N GLU A 308 -15.41 15.13 3.44
CA GLU A 308 -15.15 16.08 4.54
C GLU A 308 -14.58 15.41 5.80
N GLN A 309 -14.79 14.09 5.97
CA GLN A 309 -14.24 13.33 7.08
C GLN A 309 -12.70 13.29 7.11
N TYR A 310 -12.03 13.44 5.97
CA TYR A 310 -10.57 13.47 5.91
C TYR A 310 -10.00 14.90 6.06
N GLY A 311 -10.86 15.87 6.35
CA GLY A 311 -10.54 17.29 6.50
C GLY A 311 -11.15 18.17 5.43
N THR A 312 -11.26 19.47 5.74
CA THR A 312 -11.89 20.49 4.87
C THR A 312 -10.88 21.34 4.12
N ASP A 313 -9.58 21.05 4.25
CA ASP A 313 -8.52 21.83 3.59
C ASP A 313 -8.59 21.69 2.08
N SER A 314 -8.53 22.82 1.38
CA SER A 314 -8.45 22.83 -0.08
C SER A 314 -7.16 22.16 -0.55
N MET A 315 -7.27 20.96 -1.12
CA MET A 315 -6.14 20.27 -1.76
C MET A 315 -5.46 21.12 -2.83
N LEU A 316 -6.23 21.96 -3.53
CA LEU A 316 -5.72 22.84 -4.58
C LEU A 316 -4.83 23.96 -4.02
N LEU A 317 -5.13 24.47 -2.83
CA LEU A 317 -4.26 25.44 -2.15
C LEU A 317 -3.11 24.73 -1.44
N ALA A 318 -3.40 23.58 -0.81
CA ALA A 318 -2.42 22.79 -0.08
C ALA A 318 -1.27 22.32 -0.97
N MET A 319 -1.48 22.05 -2.26
CA MET A 319 -0.37 21.64 -3.15
C MET A 319 0.73 22.70 -3.30
N PHE A 320 0.45 23.97 -3.04
CA PHE A 320 1.45 25.06 -3.07
C PHE A 320 2.20 25.23 -1.74
N THR A 321 1.72 24.62 -0.65
CA THR A 321 2.39 24.59 0.67
C THR A 321 2.89 23.18 0.95
N ALA A 322 4.16 22.92 0.63
CA ALA A 322 4.74 21.58 0.71
C ALA A 322 4.65 21.01 2.14
N ARG A 323 3.99 19.85 2.29
CA ARG A 323 3.91 19.10 3.57
C ARG A 323 5.15 18.27 3.87
N ALA A 324 6.00 18.06 2.86
CA ALA A 324 7.27 17.37 2.94
C ALA A 324 8.26 17.96 1.94
N SER A 325 9.52 17.51 1.96
CA SER A 325 10.50 17.95 0.95
C SER A 325 10.05 17.53 -0.45
N ARG A 326 10.28 18.39 -1.46
CA ARG A 326 9.97 18.06 -2.86
C ARG A 326 10.87 16.93 -3.39
N ALA A 327 12.07 16.79 -2.83
CA ALA A 327 12.95 15.66 -3.10
C ALA A 327 12.26 14.34 -2.71
N TYR A 328 11.74 14.26 -1.48
CA TYR A 328 10.98 13.10 -1.03
C TYR A 328 9.76 12.81 -1.93
N GLN A 329 8.93 13.82 -2.21
CA GLN A 329 7.70 13.65 -2.99
C GLN A 329 7.94 13.25 -4.46
N PHE A 330 8.95 13.81 -5.12
CA PHE A 330 9.21 13.54 -6.53
C PHE A 330 10.22 12.43 -6.76
N TRP A 331 11.27 12.35 -5.95
CA TRP A 331 12.33 11.36 -6.12
C TRP A 331 12.02 10.06 -5.40
N ASP A 332 11.88 10.10 -4.08
CA ASP A 332 11.76 8.90 -3.22
C ASP A 332 10.38 8.24 -3.31
N LEU A 333 9.34 9.00 -3.62
CA LEU A 333 8.00 8.49 -3.89
C LEU A 333 7.80 8.25 -5.39
N GLN A 334 7.62 9.32 -6.16
CA GLN A 334 7.14 9.19 -7.54
C GLN A 334 8.16 8.51 -8.48
N MET A 335 9.41 8.99 -8.54
CA MET A 335 10.42 8.45 -9.46
C MET A 335 10.90 7.07 -9.03
N LYS A 336 11.03 6.80 -7.72
CA LYS A 336 11.29 5.44 -7.19
C LYS A 336 10.35 4.44 -7.84
N TYR A 337 9.04 4.68 -7.73
CA TYR A 337 8.06 3.78 -8.31
C TYR A 337 8.04 3.75 -9.81
N PHE A 338 8.32 4.86 -10.48
CA PHE A 338 8.48 4.86 -11.94
C PHE A 338 9.62 3.94 -12.40
N PHE A 339 10.74 3.93 -11.67
CA PHE A 339 11.90 3.08 -11.97
C PHE A 339 11.74 1.61 -11.54
N GLN A 340 10.85 1.32 -10.60
CA GLN A 340 10.51 -0.04 -10.17
C GLN A 340 9.57 -0.78 -11.14
N GLN A 341 8.92 -0.09 -12.09
CA GLN A 341 7.86 -0.71 -12.89
C GLN A 341 8.31 -1.84 -13.81
N PHE A 342 9.53 -1.76 -14.36
CA PHE A 342 9.99 -2.64 -15.43
C PHE A 342 11.35 -3.27 -15.10
N PRO A 343 11.48 -4.05 -14.01
CA PRO A 343 12.73 -4.74 -13.71
C PRO A 343 13.01 -5.76 -14.82
N PHE A 344 14.23 -5.76 -15.33
CA PHE A 344 14.66 -6.65 -16.39
C PHE A 344 16.11 -7.07 -16.14
N PRO A 345 16.50 -8.35 -16.34
CA PRO A 345 17.76 -8.91 -15.82
C PRO A 345 19.04 -8.37 -16.46
N PHE A 346 18.95 -7.54 -17.51
CA PHE A 346 20.10 -7.01 -18.22
C PHE A 346 20.22 -5.48 -18.04
N LEU A 347 21.47 -4.98 -18.01
CA LEU A 347 21.79 -3.56 -17.84
C LEU A 347 21.11 -2.93 -16.61
N THR A 348 21.13 -3.65 -15.50
CA THR A 348 20.55 -3.24 -14.22
C THR A 348 21.56 -2.45 -13.40
N LYS A 349 21.11 -1.35 -12.79
CA LYS A 349 21.88 -0.58 -11.83
C LYS A 349 21.09 -0.46 -10.54
N MET A 350 21.75 -0.68 -9.40
CA MET A 350 21.16 -0.39 -8.10
C MET A 350 21.14 1.13 -7.88
N ILE A 351 19.97 1.66 -7.58
CA ILE A 351 19.76 3.05 -7.18
C ILE A 351 19.14 3.02 -5.79
N VAL A 352 19.75 3.76 -4.87
CA VAL A 352 19.27 3.88 -3.50
C VAL A 352 18.23 5.00 -3.44
N PHE A 353 17.05 4.65 -2.95
CA PHE A 353 15.98 5.59 -2.59
C PHE A 353 15.75 5.54 -1.08
N ARG A 354 14.85 6.40 -0.60
CA ARG A 354 14.30 6.30 0.75
C ARG A 354 12.94 5.59 0.73
N LYS A 355 12.61 4.83 1.78
CA LYS A 355 11.24 4.36 2.04
C LYS A 355 10.29 5.56 2.31
N ALA A 356 9.01 5.40 2.00
CA ALA A 356 8.01 6.41 2.34
C ALA A 356 7.51 6.31 3.78
N THR A 357 7.52 5.10 4.32
CA THR A 357 6.98 4.77 5.64
C THR A 357 7.93 5.17 6.78
N GLU A 358 9.23 5.22 6.48
CA GLU A 358 10.27 5.50 7.48
C GLU A 358 11.51 6.13 6.85
N ASN A 359 12.45 6.58 7.68
CA ASN A 359 13.72 7.12 7.22
C ASN A 359 14.78 6.01 7.03
N ALA A 360 14.45 5.03 6.18
CA ALA A 360 15.30 3.90 5.84
C ALA A 360 15.63 3.87 4.35
N VAL A 361 16.75 3.22 4.01
CA VAL A 361 17.22 3.02 2.63
C VAL A 361 16.38 1.93 1.94
N ASP A 362 16.01 2.19 0.68
CA ASP A 362 15.29 1.27 -0.21
C ASP A 362 16.09 1.09 -1.53
N PRO A 363 16.92 0.04 -1.63
CA PRO A 363 17.73 -0.21 -2.82
C PRO A 363 16.89 -0.82 -3.95
N VAL A 364 16.76 -0.09 -5.06
CA VAL A 364 15.96 -0.49 -6.21
C VAL A 364 16.84 -0.87 -7.39
N ALA A 365 16.57 -2.05 -7.95
CA ALA A 365 17.17 -2.53 -9.18
C ALA A 365 16.51 -1.88 -10.41
N VAL A 366 17.18 -0.91 -11.03
CA VAL A 366 16.68 -0.17 -12.20
C VAL A 366 17.29 -0.72 -13.49
N SER A 367 16.48 -1.29 -14.37
CA SER A 367 16.96 -1.76 -15.69
C SER A 367 16.92 -0.64 -16.73
N LEU A 368 18.03 -0.36 -17.39
CA LEU A 368 18.11 0.73 -18.36
C LEU A 368 17.36 0.44 -19.68
N ILE A 369 17.14 -0.82 -20.03
CA ILE A 369 16.61 -1.20 -21.36
C ILE A 369 15.18 -0.67 -21.62
N PRO A 370 14.18 -0.91 -20.74
CA PRO A 370 12.85 -0.35 -20.92
C PRO A 370 12.86 1.18 -21.02
N TYR A 371 13.68 1.84 -20.20
CA TYR A 371 13.70 3.30 -20.15
C TYR A 371 14.35 3.92 -21.39
N LEU A 372 15.46 3.35 -21.88
CA LEU A 372 16.09 3.79 -23.13
C LEU A 372 15.17 3.57 -24.34
N LEU A 373 14.45 2.43 -24.37
CA LEU A 373 13.50 2.13 -25.42
C LEU A 373 12.30 3.08 -25.41
N GLY A 374 11.73 3.33 -24.22
CA GLY A 374 10.65 4.31 -24.03
C GLY A 374 11.08 5.73 -24.38
N LEU A 375 12.27 6.17 -23.98
CA LEU A 375 12.82 7.47 -24.36
C LEU A 375 13.03 7.58 -25.88
N GLY A 376 13.53 6.52 -26.52
CA GLY A 376 13.62 6.46 -27.98
C GLY A 376 12.26 6.62 -28.66
N GLY A 377 11.22 5.97 -28.10
CA GLY A 377 9.85 6.11 -28.56
C GLY A 377 9.25 7.50 -28.33
N MET A 378 9.54 8.14 -27.20
CA MET A 378 9.17 9.53 -26.92
C MET A 378 9.73 10.47 -27.99
N ILE A 379 11.04 10.37 -28.26
CA ILE A 379 11.72 11.20 -29.26
C ILE A 379 11.14 10.93 -30.65
N TRP A 380 10.95 9.65 -31.01
CA TRP A 380 10.42 9.25 -32.30
C TRP A 380 8.99 9.76 -32.53
N HIS A 381 8.13 9.69 -31.51
CA HIS A 381 6.77 10.23 -31.53
C HIS A 381 6.77 11.75 -31.63
N ALA A 382 7.56 12.46 -30.82
CA ALA A 382 7.65 13.92 -30.82
C ALA A 382 8.12 14.50 -32.16
N GLN A 383 8.99 13.79 -32.89
CA GLN A 383 9.49 14.23 -34.19
C GLN A 383 8.46 14.09 -35.33
N ARG A 384 7.52 13.15 -35.22
CA ARG A 384 6.62 12.75 -36.31
C ARG A 384 5.16 13.13 -36.09
N ASP A 385 4.69 13.11 -34.86
CA ASP A 385 3.34 13.53 -34.49
C ASP A 385 3.33 14.32 -33.19
N ARG A 386 3.73 15.60 -33.27
CA ARG A 386 3.76 16.52 -32.13
C ARG A 386 2.40 16.66 -31.44
N ARG A 387 1.30 16.53 -32.17
CA ARG A 387 -0.05 16.81 -31.65
C ARG A 387 -0.46 15.75 -30.63
N ARG A 388 -0.36 14.47 -31.00
CA ARG A 388 -0.67 13.37 -30.07
C ARG A 388 0.45 13.12 -29.06
N PHE A 389 1.69 13.48 -29.39
CA PHE A 389 2.77 13.50 -28.41
C PHE A 389 2.45 14.43 -27.23
N LEU A 390 1.99 15.67 -27.50
CA LEU A 390 1.63 16.63 -26.44
C LEU A 390 0.49 16.12 -25.55
N ALA A 391 -0.49 15.41 -26.12
CA ALA A 391 -1.54 14.77 -25.33
C ALA A 391 -0.99 13.70 -24.38
N LEU A 392 -0.15 12.78 -24.88
CA LEU A 392 0.45 11.74 -24.02
C LEU A 392 1.41 12.33 -22.98
N LEU A 393 2.12 13.40 -23.34
CA LEU A 393 2.97 14.13 -22.40
C LEU A 393 2.14 14.78 -21.28
N ALA A 394 0.98 15.36 -21.62
CA ALA A 394 0.06 15.89 -20.62
C ALA A 394 -0.43 14.79 -19.68
N LEU A 395 -0.80 13.61 -20.20
CA LEU A 395 -1.19 12.47 -19.38
C LEU A 395 -0.08 12.07 -18.41
N PHE A 396 1.14 11.91 -18.92
CA PHE A 396 2.32 11.54 -18.12
C PHE A 396 2.63 12.55 -17.02
N VAL A 397 2.57 13.85 -17.33
CA VAL A 397 2.87 14.91 -16.37
C VAL A 397 1.76 15.05 -15.34
N ILE A 398 0.49 15.08 -15.75
CA ILE A 398 -0.66 15.24 -14.85
C ILE A 398 -0.78 14.04 -13.91
N MET A 399 -0.72 12.82 -14.44
CA MET A 399 -0.87 11.58 -13.67
C MET A 399 0.43 11.14 -12.95
N GLY A 400 1.50 11.92 -13.08
CA GLY A 400 2.76 11.73 -12.37
C GLY A 400 3.02 12.92 -11.45
N PHE A 401 3.73 13.93 -11.97
CA PHE A 401 4.20 15.08 -11.20
C PHE A 401 3.05 15.95 -10.69
N GLY A 402 2.01 16.14 -11.51
CA GLY A 402 0.81 16.89 -11.14
C GLY A 402 0.09 16.25 -9.96
N LEU A 403 -0.03 14.92 -9.96
CA LEU A 403 -0.66 14.18 -8.87
C LEU A 403 0.21 14.17 -7.61
N SER A 404 1.53 14.03 -7.73
CA SER A 404 2.45 14.15 -6.58
C SER A 404 2.36 15.53 -5.91
N LEU A 405 2.27 16.60 -6.71
CA LEU A 405 1.99 17.95 -6.21
C LEU A 405 0.61 18.04 -5.54
N TYR A 406 -0.44 17.59 -6.23
CA TYR A 406 -1.83 17.69 -5.78
C TYR A 406 -2.07 16.94 -4.46
N LEU A 407 -1.56 15.71 -4.35
CA LEU A 407 -1.71 14.90 -3.14
C LEU A 407 -0.86 15.42 -1.98
N ASN A 408 0.23 16.14 -2.28
CA ASN A 408 1.11 16.79 -1.31
C ASN A 408 1.42 15.87 -0.11
N MET A 409 1.87 14.66 -0.40
CA MET A 409 2.00 13.58 0.59
C MET A 409 2.96 14.01 1.73
N PRO A 410 2.54 13.88 3.01
CA PRO A 410 3.41 14.13 4.16
C PRO A 410 4.52 13.07 4.31
N ASP A 411 5.48 13.36 5.18
CA ASP A 411 6.59 12.48 5.52
C ASP A 411 6.60 12.24 7.04
N PRO A 412 6.46 10.99 7.52
CA PRO A 412 6.30 9.75 6.74
C PRO A 412 4.87 9.52 6.21
N GLN A 413 4.72 8.57 5.29
CA GLN A 413 3.41 8.01 4.89
C GLN A 413 3.04 6.78 5.74
N PRO A 414 1.75 6.51 5.96
CA PRO A 414 1.33 5.28 6.64
C PRO A 414 1.54 4.02 5.78
N ARG A 415 1.58 4.17 4.45
CA ARG A 415 1.86 3.12 3.48
C ARG A 415 2.39 3.69 2.19
N GLU A 416 3.04 2.84 1.41
CA GLU A 416 3.48 3.17 0.05
C GLU A 416 2.29 3.32 -0.92
N ARG A 417 2.26 4.39 -1.72
CA ARG A 417 1.08 4.77 -2.56
C ARG A 417 1.38 4.73 -4.06
N HIS A 418 2.09 3.72 -4.53
CA HIS A 418 2.53 3.63 -5.93
C HIS A 418 1.39 3.51 -6.95
N TYR A 419 0.23 2.97 -6.55
CA TYR A 419 -0.95 2.78 -7.39
C TYR A 419 -1.55 4.10 -7.94
N VAL A 420 -1.35 5.23 -7.27
CA VAL A 420 -1.92 6.51 -7.71
C VAL A 420 -1.31 7.00 -9.03
N PHE A 421 -0.08 6.59 -9.34
CA PHE A 421 0.65 7.01 -10.54
C PHE A 421 0.44 6.11 -11.76
N GLY A 422 -0.55 5.21 -11.74
CA GLY A 422 -0.80 4.25 -12.83
C GLY A 422 -0.94 4.89 -14.22
N GLY A 423 -1.51 6.09 -14.30
CA GLY A 423 -1.62 6.84 -15.57
C GLY A 423 -0.27 7.26 -16.18
N MET A 424 0.75 7.52 -15.35
CA MET A 424 2.11 7.81 -15.79
C MET A 424 2.76 6.57 -16.41
N TYR A 425 2.58 5.40 -15.78
CA TYR A 425 3.11 4.12 -16.28
C TYR A 425 2.46 3.74 -17.60
N TYR A 426 1.13 3.92 -17.69
CA TYR A 426 0.38 3.75 -18.92
C TYR A 426 0.92 4.64 -20.05
N ALA A 427 1.08 5.95 -19.83
CA ALA A 427 1.61 6.85 -20.86
C ALA A 427 3.00 6.43 -21.33
N PHE A 428 3.83 5.94 -20.40
CA PHE A 428 5.19 5.49 -20.71
C PHE A 428 5.24 4.21 -21.55
N VAL A 429 4.39 3.20 -21.28
CA VAL A 429 4.39 1.96 -22.07
C VAL A 429 3.93 2.18 -23.52
N LEU A 430 3.09 3.20 -23.77
CA LEU A 430 2.74 3.60 -25.15
C LEU A 430 4.00 4.02 -25.90
N TRP A 431 4.85 4.85 -25.28
CA TRP A 431 6.12 5.23 -25.87
C TRP A 431 7.10 4.06 -25.97
N LEU A 432 7.12 3.13 -25.01
CA LEU A 432 7.92 1.91 -25.10
C LEU A 432 7.57 1.09 -26.37
N GLY A 433 6.28 0.86 -26.64
CA GLY A 433 5.84 0.17 -27.85
C GLY A 433 6.11 0.94 -29.15
N LEU A 434 5.97 2.26 -29.13
CA LEU A 434 6.34 3.12 -30.26
C LEU A 434 7.85 3.08 -30.52
N GLY A 435 8.67 3.06 -29.46
CA GLY A 435 10.12 2.93 -29.53
C GLY A 435 10.53 1.62 -30.18
N TRP A 436 9.89 0.51 -29.81
CA TRP A 436 10.14 -0.78 -30.45
C TRP A 436 9.71 -0.81 -31.91
N THR A 437 8.52 -0.29 -32.22
CA THR A 437 8.04 -0.17 -33.60
C THR A 437 9.03 0.63 -34.45
N GLY A 438 9.48 1.77 -33.94
CA GLY A 438 10.44 2.65 -34.60
C GLY A 438 11.82 1.98 -34.78
N LEU A 439 12.30 1.23 -33.79
CA LEU A 439 13.58 0.52 -33.86
C LEU A 439 13.54 -0.60 -34.91
N VAL A 440 12.51 -1.44 -34.90
CA VAL A 440 12.33 -2.51 -35.90
C VAL A 440 12.29 -1.92 -37.30
N GLU A 441 11.53 -0.85 -37.50
CA GLU A 441 11.42 -0.18 -38.80
C GLU A 441 12.74 0.47 -39.23
N TYR A 442 13.46 1.11 -38.30
CA TYR A 442 14.78 1.66 -38.57
C TYR A 442 15.77 0.58 -39.02
N LEU A 443 15.84 -0.55 -38.30
CA LEU A 443 16.73 -1.66 -38.65
C LEU A 443 16.35 -2.27 -40.00
N ARG A 444 15.05 -2.46 -40.25
CA ARG A 444 14.53 -2.96 -41.52
C ARG A 444 14.98 -2.09 -42.69
N GLN A 445 14.86 -0.76 -42.56
CA GLN A 445 15.27 0.18 -43.60
C GLN A 445 16.80 0.27 -43.74
N ARG A 446 17.53 0.39 -42.61
CA ARG A 446 18.98 0.60 -42.58
C ARG A 446 19.77 -0.59 -43.11
N PHE A 447 19.29 -1.81 -42.86
CA PHE A 447 19.96 -3.05 -43.24
C PHE A 447 19.23 -3.82 -44.34
N LYS A 448 18.12 -3.28 -44.88
CA LYS A 448 17.30 -3.92 -45.92
C LYS A 448 16.92 -5.37 -45.55
N LEU A 449 16.49 -5.56 -44.30
CA LEU A 449 16.19 -6.89 -43.76
C LEU A 449 15.04 -7.54 -44.56
N GLY A 450 15.21 -8.82 -44.90
CA GLY A 450 14.13 -9.62 -45.47
C GLY A 450 12.98 -9.82 -44.48
N ASN A 451 11.79 -10.16 -44.99
CA ASN A 451 10.55 -10.23 -44.19
C ASN A 451 10.66 -11.16 -42.97
N HIS A 452 11.24 -12.34 -43.14
CA HIS A 452 11.43 -13.29 -42.04
C HIS A 452 12.35 -12.73 -40.95
N LEU A 453 13.47 -12.11 -41.34
CA LEU A 453 14.42 -11.55 -40.39
C LEU A 453 13.85 -10.32 -39.66
N ALA A 454 13.11 -9.45 -40.36
CA ALA A 454 12.41 -8.33 -39.72
C ALA A 454 11.34 -8.81 -38.72
N THR A 455 10.62 -9.89 -39.05
CA THR A 455 9.66 -10.55 -38.15
C THR A 455 10.36 -11.09 -36.90
N THR A 456 11.46 -11.84 -37.09
CA THR A 456 12.25 -12.39 -35.98
C THR A 456 12.75 -11.27 -35.07
N VAL A 457 13.32 -10.21 -35.63
CA VAL A 457 13.77 -9.04 -34.86
C VAL A 457 12.60 -8.44 -34.08
N ALA A 458 11.43 -8.26 -34.68
CA ALA A 458 10.28 -7.72 -33.98
C ALA A 458 9.79 -8.62 -32.83
N CYS A 459 9.84 -9.95 -32.99
CA CYS A 459 9.49 -10.91 -31.95
C CYS A 459 10.48 -10.93 -30.78
N LEU A 460 11.77 -10.58 -30.99
CA LEU A 460 12.75 -10.49 -29.89
C LEU A 460 12.34 -9.50 -28.80
N GLY A 461 11.50 -8.51 -29.11
CA GLY A 461 10.99 -7.55 -28.14
C GLY A 461 10.18 -8.22 -27.03
N LEU A 462 9.55 -9.37 -27.31
CA LEU A 462 8.76 -10.12 -26.33
C LEU A 462 9.60 -10.72 -25.19
N ILE A 463 10.93 -10.75 -25.34
CA ILE A 463 11.84 -11.10 -24.25
C ILE A 463 11.69 -10.12 -23.09
N LEU A 464 11.38 -8.85 -23.35
CA LEU A 464 11.23 -7.83 -22.33
C LEU A 464 10.11 -8.13 -21.32
N PRO A 465 8.83 -8.28 -21.73
CA PRO A 465 7.76 -8.62 -20.79
C PRO A 465 8.00 -9.97 -20.11
N VAL A 466 8.55 -10.97 -20.81
CA VAL A 466 8.92 -12.27 -20.19
C VAL A 466 9.97 -12.07 -19.08
N GLY A 467 10.98 -11.25 -19.31
CA GLY A 467 12.00 -10.93 -18.31
C GLY A 467 11.45 -10.12 -17.13
N ILE A 468 10.49 -9.22 -17.38
CA ILE A 468 9.77 -8.49 -16.32
C ILE A 468 8.95 -9.48 -15.48
N THR A 469 8.17 -10.36 -16.12
CA THR A 469 7.40 -11.40 -15.44
C THR A 469 8.31 -12.26 -14.57
N ALA A 470 9.44 -12.73 -15.10
CA ALA A 470 10.37 -13.58 -14.35
C ALA A 470 10.94 -12.90 -13.09
N GLN A 471 11.15 -11.59 -13.11
CA GLN A 471 11.65 -10.82 -11.96
C GLN A 471 10.56 -10.53 -10.92
N LEU A 472 9.30 -10.43 -11.36
CA LEU A 472 8.20 -9.99 -10.50
C LEU A 472 7.29 -11.11 -10.03
N TYR A 473 7.26 -12.28 -10.68
CA TYR A 473 6.28 -13.34 -10.46
C TYR A 473 6.06 -13.64 -8.98
N HIS A 474 7.12 -14.02 -8.25
CA HIS A 474 7.04 -14.36 -6.83
C HIS A 474 6.76 -13.14 -5.91
N ARG A 475 6.97 -11.91 -6.40
CA ARG A 475 6.71 -10.68 -5.62
C ARG A 475 5.27 -10.20 -5.72
N VAL A 476 4.53 -10.64 -6.73
CA VAL A 476 3.15 -10.20 -6.99
C VAL A 476 2.16 -11.35 -7.02
N ASP A 477 2.62 -12.60 -6.90
CA ASP A 477 1.75 -13.76 -6.75
C ASP A 477 0.99 -13.69 -5.41
N ARG A 478 -0.30 -14.00 -5.43
CA ARG A 478 -1.21 -14.01 -4.27
C ARG A 478 -1.91 -15.35 -4.09
N THR A 479 -1.57 -16.37 -4.88
CA THR A 479 -2.31 -17.63 -4.94
C THR A 479 -2.51 -18.27 -3.56
N ASP A 480 -1.47 -18.26 -2.73
CA ASP A 480 -1.43 -18.88 -1.40
C ASP A 480 -1.35 -17.86 -0.26
N ASP A 481 -1.71 -16.59 -0.52
CA ASP A 481 -1.80 -15.56 0.52
C ASP A 481 -3.10 -15.72 1.33
N PHE A 482 -3.02 -16.52 2.40
CA PHE A 482 -4.08 -16.68 3.41
C PHE A 482 -3.83 -15.83 4.66
N ILE A 483 -2.80 -14.98 4.66
CA ILE A 483 -2.29 -14.35 5.89
C ILE A 483 -3.34 -13.42 6.47
N ALA A 484 -3.94 -12.53 5.67
CA ALA A 484 -4.96 -11.61 6.18
C ALA A 484 -6.21 -12.34 6.69
N PHE A 485 -6.63 -13.43 6.02
CA PHE A 485 -7.72 -14.27 6.49
C PHE A 485 -7.41 -14.92 7.84
N ASP A 486 -6.27 -15.60 7.95
CA ASP A 486 -5.87 -16.32 9.16
C ASP A 486 -5.60 -15.35 10.31
N TYR A 487 -5.02 -14.18 10.02
CA TYR A 487 -4.80 -13.11 10.97
C TYR A 487 -6.12 -12.57 11.54
N GLY A 488 -7.08 -12.22 10.68
CA GLY A 488 -8.41 -11.80 11.13
C GLY A 488 -9.15 -12.91 11.90
N TYR A 489 -9.01 -14.16 11.45
CA TYR A 489 -9.62 -15.31 12.12
C TYR A 489 -9.05 -15.47 13.53
N ASN A 490 -7.73 -15.43 13.69
CA ASN A 490 -7.07 -15.59 14.98
C ASN A 490 -7.43 -14.45 15.96
N ILE A 491 -7.56 -13.21 15.48
CA ILE A 491 -8.07 -12.08 16.30
C ILE A 491 -9.51 -12.36 16.77
N LEU A 492 -10.42 -12.75 15.87
CA LEU A 492 -11.81 -13.03 16.24
C LEU A 492 -11.92 -14.19 17.22
N GLN A 493 -11.12 -15.26 17.04
CA GLN A 493 -11.14 -16.40 17.94
C GLN A 493 -10.55 -16.11 19.32
N SER A 494 -9.76 -15.04 19.46
CA SER A 494 -9.28 -14.59 20.77
C SER A 494 -10.38 -14.00 21.64
N ALA A 495 -11.42 -13.42 21.03
CA ALA A 495 -12.52 -12.81 21.76
C ALA A 495 -13.43 -13.89 22.37
N ASP A 496 -13.96 -13.65 23.57
CA ASP A 496 -14.97 -14.50 24.19
C ASP A 496 -16.31 -14.46 23.46
N ALA A 497 -17.15 -15.46 23.72
CA ALA A 497 -18.51 -15.51 23.20
C ALA A 497 -19.31 -14.25 23.58
N ASN A 498 -19.98 -13.66 22.59
CA ASN A 498 -20.72 -12.39 22.71
C ASN A 498 -19.87 -11.20 23.19
N GLY A 499 -18.54 -11.27 23.06
CA GLY A 499 -17.62 -10.22 23.49
C GLY A 499 -17.67 -8.95 22.63
N ILE A 500 -17.09 -7.88 23.15
CA ILE A 500 -16.77 -6.64 22.42
C ILE A 500 -15.26 -6.62 22.23
N ILE A 501 -14.78 -6.51 21.00
CA ILE A 501 -13.35 -6.36 20.70
C ILE A 501 -13.08 -4.99 20.06
N PHE A 502 -12.21 -4.21 20.68
CA PHE A 502 -11.71 -2.96 20.13
C PHE A 502 -10.56 -3.24 19.15
N THR A 503 -10.67 -2.71 17.94
CA THR A 503 -9.66 -2.77 16.88
C THR A 503 -9.16 -1.36 16.54
N ASN A 504 -8.10 -1.27 15.74
CA ASN A 504 -7.47 0.01 15.40
C ASN A 504 -6.97 0.02 13.94
N GLY A 505 -7.76 0.66 13.08
CA GLY A 505 -7.43 0.89 11.68
C GLY A 505 -7.98 -0.20 10.74
N ASP A 506 -7.41 -0.24 9.55
CA ASP A 506 -7.99 -0.98 8.41
C ASP A 506 -7.54 -2.46 8.43
N ASN A 507 -6.26 -2.72 8.71
CA ASN A 507 -5.64 -4.04 8.60
C ASN A 507 -6.08 -5.05 9.67
N ASP A 508 -6.73 -4.62 10.75
CA ASP A 508 -7.43 -5.50 11.67
C ASP A 508 -8.94 -5.53 11.41
N THR A 509 -9.57 -4.37 11.18
CA THR A 509 -11.03 -4.27 11.07
C THR A 509 -11.58 -4.87 9.77
N PHE A 510 -10.96 -4.62 8.62
CA PHE A 510 -11.51 -5.04 7.33
C PHE A 510 -11.46 -6.55 7.09
N PRO A 511 -10.38 -7.28 7.46
CA PRO A 511 -10.43 -8.75 7.47
C PRO A 511 -11.51 -9.30 8.42
N LEU A 512 -11.72 -8.65 9.56
CA LEU A 512 -12.77 -9.00 10.52
C LEU A 512 -14.17 -8.86 9.93
N TRP A 513 -14.46 -7.73 9.29
CA TRP A 513 -15.73 -7.50 8.60
C TRP A 513 -15.94 -8.50 7.46
N TYR A 514 -14.92 -8.83 6.69
CA TYR A 514 -15.00 -9.90 5.69
C TYR A 514 -15.41 -11.24 6.33
N LEU A 515 -14.73 -11.66 7.39
CA LEU A 515 -15.00 -12.93 8.06
C LEU A 515 -16.41 -12.97 8.66
N GLN A 516 -16.88 -11.87 9.25
CA GLN A 516 -18.22 -11.79 9.78
C GLN A 516 -19.26 -11.79 8.66
N GLU A 517 -19.17 -10.86 7.72
CA GLU A 517 -20.24 -10.61 6.75
C GLU A 517 -20.31 -11.63 5.62
N VAL A 518 -19.16 -12.10 5.15
CA VAL A 518 -19.05 -13.02 4.00
C VAL A 518 -18.98 -14.48 4.47
N GLU A 519 -18.08 -14.79 5.41
CA GLU A 519 -17.85 -16.17 5.88
C GLU A 519 -18.78 -16.59 7.02
N GLY A 520 -19.45 -15.65 7.69
CA GLY A 520 -20.36 -15.95 8.79
C GLY A 520 -19.67 -16.33 10.10
N ILE A 521 -18.39 -15.99 10.26
CA ILE A 521 -17.58 -16.38 11.41
C ILE A 521 -17.73 -15.36 12.54
N ARG A 522 -18.01 -15.84 13.76
CA ARG A 522 -18.06 -15.02 14.99
C ARG A 522 -18.93 -13.75 14.88
N LYS A 523 -20.11 -13.87 14.26
CA LYS A 523 -21.12 -12.78 14.21
C LYS A 523 -21.66 -12.38 15.60
N ASP A 524 -21.39 -13.16 16.63
CA ASP A 524 -21.71 -12.84 18.03
C ASP A 524 -20.80 -11.75 18.62
N VAL A 525 -19.60 -11.54 18.07
CA VAL A 525 -18.63 -10.57 18.57
C VAL A 525 -18.92 -9.19 17.96
N SER A 526 -18.98 -8.15 18.80
CA SER A 526 -19.02 -6.76 18.30
C SER A 526 -17.60 -6.27 18.05
N VAL A 527 -17.29 -5.96 16.78
CA VAL A 527 -16.01 -5.35 16.39
C VAL A 527 -16.14 -3.83 16.43
N VAL A 528 -15.30 -3.16 17.23
CA VAL A 528 -15.33 -1.72 17.46
C VAL A 528 -14.01 -1.08 17.01
N ASN A 529 -14.01 -0.47 15.82
CA ASN A 529 -12.85 0.24 15.31
C ASN A 529 -12.69 1.60 15.98
N LEU A 530 -11.59 1.78 16.73
CA LEU A 530 -11.32 3.00 17.47
C LEU A 530 -11.11 4.22 16.57
N SER A 531 -10.58 4.05 15.35
CA SER A 531 -10.42 5.16 14.40
C SER A 531 -11.78 5.70 13.96
N LEU A 532 -12.75 4.80 13.72
CA LEU A 532 -14.13 5.16 13.35
C LEU A 532 -14.96 5.63 14.55
N LEU A 533 -14.63 5.20 15.77
CA LEU A 533 -15.29 5.59 17.03
C LEU A 533 -15.14 7.08 17.39
N ASN A 534 -14.44 7.85 16.55
CA ASN A 534 -14.42 9.31 16.61
C ASN A 534 -15.58 9.98 15.86
N THR A 535 -16.37 9.22 15.12
CA THR A 535 -17.42 9.74 14.24
C THR A 535 -18.81 9.49 14.82
N ASN A 536 -19.74 10.44 14.63
CA ASN A 536 -21.12 10.35 15.10
C ASN A 536 -21.89 9.18 14.46
N TRP A 537 -21.72 8.97 13.15
CA TRP A 537 -22.40 7.90 12.41
C TRP A 537 -22.04 6.52 12.96
N TYR A 538 -20.76 6.27 13.25
CA TYR A 538 -20.31 4.97 13.74
C TYR A 538 -20.79 4.71 15.17
N ILE A 539 -20.80 5.75 16.03
CA ILE A 539 -21.35 5.65 17.40
C ILE A 539 -22.84 5.27 17.36
N LYS A 540 -23.63 5.91 16.48
CA LYS A 540 -25.05 5.58 16.30
C LYS A 540 -25.24 4.18 15.74
N GLN A 541 -24.43 3.79 14.75
CA GLN A 541 -24.46 2.46 14.17
C GLN A 541 -24.24 1.37 15.22
N LEU A 542 -23.24 1.52 16.10
CA LEU A 542 -22.96 0.58 17.19
C LEU A 542 -24.07 0.54 18.26
N ARG A 543 -24.75 1.66 18.51
CA ARG A 543 -25.87 1.75 19.45
C ARG A 543 -27.12 1.06 18.91
N ASP A 544 -27.41 1.27 17.62
CA ASP A 544 -28.73 1.01 17.04
C ASP A 544 -28.80 -0.27 16.21
N ARG A 545 -27.66 -0.76 15.67
CA ARG A 545 -27.60 -1.95 14.80
C ARG A 545 -27.04 -3.16 15.54
N GLU A 546 -27.51 -4.35 15.19
CA GLU A 546 -27.03 -5.60 15.80
C GLU A 546 -25.65 -6.01 15.24
N PRO A 547 -24.73 -6.54 16.08
CA PRO A 547 -24.85 -6.74 17.53
C PRO A 547 -24.68 -5.45 18.34
N LYS A 548 -25.72 -5.06 19.09
CA LYS A 548 -25.77 -3.74 19.77
C LYS A 548 -24.77 -3.60 20.90
N ILE A 549 -24.25 -2.38 21.03
CA ILE A 549 -23.49 -1.93 22.19
C ILE A 549 -24.39 -1.00 23.00
N ALA A 550 -24.36 -1.15 24.32
CA ALA A 550 -25.24 -0.43 25.25
C ALA A 550 -24.86 1.06 25.41
N ILE A 551 -24.72 1.80 24.31
CA ILE A 551 -24.39 3.23 24.33
C ILE A 551 -25.62 4.02 24.80
N GLN A 552 -25.51 4.72 25.94
CA GLN A 552 -26.62 5.48 26.54
C GLN A 552 -26.53 6.98 26.25
N LEU A 553 -26.23 7.33 25.00
CA LEU A 553 -26.20 8.71 24.52
C LEU A 553 -27.35 8.94 23.53
N ASP A 554 -28.00 10.10 23.64
CA ASP A 554 -29.01 10.53 22.66
C ASP A 554 -28.37 11.16 21.42
N ASP A 555 -29.15 11.30 20.34
CA ASP A 555 -28.68 11.85 19.07
C ASP A 555 -28.22 13.29 19.18
N THR A 556 -28.86 14.07 20.05
CA THR A 556 -28.50 15.48 20.25
C THR A 556 -27.08 15.58 20.79
N TYR A 557 -26.75 14.77 21.81
CA TYR A 557 -25.42 14.73 22.39
C TYR A 557 -24.38 14.22 21.38
N ILE A 558 -24.71 13.17 20.62
CA ILE A 558 -23.79 12.61 19.63
C ILE A 558 -23.47 13.62 18.52
N ASP A 559 -24.47 14.27 17.93
CA ASP A 559 -24.26 15.15 16.78
C ASP A 559 -23.74 16.55 17.15
N SER A 560 -24.17 17.08 18.30
CA SER A 560 -23.86 18.46 18.68
C SER A 560 -22.71 18.59 19.67
N VAL A 561 -22.45 17.56 20.47
CA VAL A 561 -21.45 17.63 21.54
C VAL A 561 -20.24 16.79 21.16
N LEU A 562 -20.40 15.50 20.83
CA LEU A 562 -19.24 14.61 20.60
C LEU A 562 -18.37 15.02 19.41
N THR A 563 -18.96 15.53 18.33
CA THR A 563 -18.22 15.87 17.09
C THR A 563 -17.88 17.35 16.93
N ASP A 564 -18.15 18.19 17.93
CA ASP A 564 -17.78 19.61 17.92
C ASP A 564 -16.43 19.82 18.63
N THR A 565 -15.61 20.73 18.09
CA THR A 565 -14.45 21.35 18.76
C THR A 565 -14.71 21.77 20.22
N GLN A 566 -15.97 22.01 20.58
CA GLN A 566 -16.39 22.30 21.94
C GLN A 566 -16.19 21.15 22.94
N LEU A 567 -16.22 19.88 22.52
CA LEU A 567 -15.92 18.75 23.42
C LEU A 567 -14.44 18.75 23.79
N VAL A 568 -13.59 18.95 22.78
CA VAL A 568 -12.14 19.14 22.97
C VAL A 568 -11.90 20.27 23.98
N ASP A 569 -12.58 21.39 23.83
CA ASP A 569 -12.46 22.53 24.77
C ASP A 569 -13.12 22.27 26.12
N LEU A 570 -14.20 21.48 26.19
CA LEU A 570 -14.81 21.02 27.43
C LEU A 570 -13.85 20.10 28.19
N TYR A 571 -13.19 19.16 27.53
CA TYR A 571 -12.21 18.29 28.16
C TYR A 571 -10.99 19.06 28.65
N LYS A 572 -10.49 20.04 27.89
CA LYS A 572 -9.47 20.99 28.40
C LYS A 572 -9.92 21.67 29.69
N ARG A 573 -11.19 22.04 29.79
CA ARG A 573 -11.74 22.72 30.98
C ARG A 573 -12.01 21.77 32.16
N VAL A 574 -12.46 20.55 31.89
CA VAL A 574 -12.99 19.63 32.91
C VAL A 574 -11.94 18.61 33.35
N TRP A 575 -10.99 18.24 32.50
CA TRP A 575 -9.93 17.24 32.73
C TRP A 575 -8.55 17.89 32.82
N GLN A 576 -8.42 18.87 33.73
CA GLN A 576 -7.20 19.65 33.91
C GLN A 576 -6.08 18.90 34.64
N GLU A 577 -6.43 17.87 35.40
CA GLU A 577 -5.50 17.11 36.23
C GLU A 577 -5.66 15.61 35.99
N THR A 578 -4.56 14.88 36.11
CA THR A 578 -4.54 13.41 36.10
C THR A 578 -5.47 12.90 37.20
N ARG A 579 -6.41 12.03 36.83
CA ARG A 579 -7.36 11.45 37.80
C ARG A 579 -7.93 10.14 37.28
N VAL A 580 -8.47 9.35 38.20
CA VAL A 580 -9.28 8.17 37.87
C VAL A 580 -10.69 8.60 37.49
N PRO A 581 -11.20 8.25 36.28
CA PRO A 581 -12.58 8.50 35.88
C PRO A 581 -13.59 7.95 36.90
N VAL A 582 -14.72 8.64 37.09
CA VAL A 582 -15.77 8.20 38.02
C VAL A 582 -16.36 6.87 37.57
N GLU A 583 -16.48 6.70 36.26
CA GLU A 583 -16.89 5.49 35.56
C GLU A 583 -16.00 4.30 35.93
N PHE A 584 -14.67 4.49 35.87
CA PHE A 584 -13.69 3.46 36.24
C PHE A 584 -13.78 3.12 37.72
N LYS A 585 -13.88 4.13 38.61
CA LYS A 585 -14.09 3.89 40.05
C LYS A 585 -15.33 3.03 40.32
N LYS A 586 -16.43 3.28 39.62
CA LYS A 586 -17.67 2.49 39.75
C LYS A 586 -17.53 1.06 39.23
N LEU A 587 -16.66 0.83 38.25
CA LEU A 587 -16.34 -0.50 37.74
C LEU A 587 -15.30 -1.24 38.60
N GLY A 588 -14.71 -0.59 39.61
CA GLY A 588 -13.62 -1.14 40.42
C GLY A 588 -12.24 -1.02 39.77
N LEU A 589 -12.10 -0.16 38.74
CA LEU A 589 -10.84 0.09 38.03
C LEU A 589 -10.14 1.32 38.61
N GLU A 590 -8.96 1.12 39.20
CA GLU A 590 -8.09 2.19 39.71
C GLU A 590 -7.06 2.58 38.64
N VAL A 591 -7.54 3.19 37.55
CA VAL A 591 -6.70 3.61 36.42
C VAL A 591 -6.71 5.13 36.27
N GLU A 592 -5.53 5.74 36.40
CA GLU A 592 -5.35 7.16 36.18
C GLU A 592 -5.22 7.47 34.69
N ILE A 593 -6.01 8.45 34.24
CA ILE A 593 -5.91 8.99 32.89
C ILE A 593 -5.21 10.35 32.98
N PRO A 594 -4.02 10.50 32.37
CA PRO A 594 -3.23 11.71 32.48
C PRO A 594 -3.96 12.90 31.88
N ALA A 595 -3.87 14.06 32.54
CA ALA A 595 -4.14 15.31 31.86
C ALA A 595 -3.01 15.54 30.86
N LYS A 596 -3.32 15.36 29.57
CA LYS A 596 -2.34 15.53 28.49
C LYS A 596 -1.96 17.02 28.41
N THR A 597 -0.81 17.39 28.97
CA THR A 597 -0.32 18.78 29.08
C THR A 597 0.27 19.34 27.79
N ASP A 598 0.62 18.47 26.84
CA ASP A 598 1.46 18.80 25.69
C ASP A 598 0.63 19.04 24.40
N GLY A 599 -0.66 19.36 24.56
CA GLY A 599 -1.60 19.56 23.46
C GLY A 599 -2.31 18.27 22.97
N GLY A 600 -1.97 17.11 23.51
CA GLY A 600 -2.78 15.91 23.37
C GLY A 600 -4.11 16.11 24.12
N LEU A 601 -5.22 15.64 23.56
CA LEU A 601 -6.53 15.70 24.21
C LEU A 601 -7.06 14.28 24.38
N LEU A 602 -8.03 14.09 25.29
CA LEU A 602 -8.89 12.92 25.19
C LEU A 602 -9.68 13.07 23.91
N ARG A 603 -9.54 12.08 23.03
CA ARG A 603 -10.28 12.01 21.78
C ARG A 603 -11.68 11.47 22.06
N VAL A 604 -12.58 11.65 21.11
CA VAL A 604 -13.93 11.09 21.17
C VAL A 604 -13.89 9.58 21.39
N GLN A 605 -13.03 8.85 20.69
CA GLN A 605 -12.83 7.41 20.91
C GLN A 605 -12.48 7.06 22.36
N ASP A 606 -11.66 7.86 23.04
CA ASP A 606 -11.18 7.58 24.40
C ASP A 606 -12.36 7.68 25.38
N ILE A 607 -13.21 8.68 25.18
CA ILE A 607 -14.42 8.93 25.97
C ILE A 607 -15.45 7.82 25.73
N MET A 608 -15.59 7.41 24.46
CA MET A 608 -16.50 6.34 24.09
C MET A 608 -16.06 5.00 24.65
N VAL A 609 -14.76 4.69 24.71
CA VAL A 609 -14.28 3.50 25.42
C VAL A 609 -14.70 3.55 26.89
N ILE A 610 -14.42 4.65 27.62
CA ILE A 610 -14.82 4.82 29.03
C ILE A 610 -16.33 4.59 29.21
N GLY A 611 -17.14 5.23 28.35
CA GLY A 611 -18.59 5.10 28.34
C GLY A 611 -19.04 3.66 28.09
N ILE A 612 -18.52 3.01 27.05
CA ILE A 612 -18.87 1.62 26.69
C ILE A 612 -18.53 0.67 27.82
N LEU A 613 -17.36 0.80 28.44
CA LEU A 613 -16.99 -0.01 29.62
C LEU A 613 -18.03 0.18 30.74
N TYR A 614 -18.38 1.44 31.03
CA TYR A 614 -19.33 1.79 32.08
C TYR A 614 -20.74 1.29 31.79
N TRP A 615 -21.29 1.52 30.60
CA TRP A 615 -22.65 1.09 30.29
C TRP A 615 -22.78 -0.43 30.17
N ASN A 616 -21.71 -1.12 29.76
CA ASN A 616 -21.69 -2.57 29.66
C ASN A 616 -21.76 -3.26 31.04
N GLN A 617 -21.30 -2.64 32.14
CA GLN A 617 -21.37 -3.21 33.50
C GLN A 617 -20.92 -4.68 33.59
N TRP A 618 -19.82 -5.04 32.91
CA TRP A 618 -19.30 -6.42 32.82
C TRP A 618 -20.27 -7.47 32.23
N GLN A 619 -21.36 -7.06 31.56
CA GLN A 619 -22.33 -7.97 30.98
C GLN A 619 -21.78 -8.74 29.77
N ARG A 620 -20.99 -8.06 28.94
CA ARG A 620 -20.26 -8.67 27.81
C ARG A 620 -18.76 -8.64 28.11
N PRO A 621 -18.00 -9.70 27.80
CA PRO A 621 -16.54 -9.66 27.88
C PRO A 621 -15.97 -8.56 26.98
N ILE A 622 -14.89 -7.92 27.40
CA ILE A 622 -14.29 -6.79 26.69
C ILE A 622 -12.85 -7.13 26.35
N HIS A 623 -12.49 -6.89 25.10
CA HIS A 623 -11.20 -7.23 24.53
C HIS A 623 -10.62 -6.03 23.79
N PHE A 624 -9.30 -5.91 23.81
CA PHE A 624 -8.56 -5.07 22.88
C PHE A 624 -7.73 -5.98 21.98
N ALA A 625 -7.80 -5.78 20.66
CA ALA A 625 -6.89 -6.47 19.75
C ALA A 625 -5.45 -6.06 20.08
N ILE A 626 -4.51 -6.99 19.90
CA ILE A 626 -3.08 -6.76 20.15
C ILE A 626 -2.50 -5.60 19.32
N THR A 627 -3.12 -5.28 18.19
CA THR A 627 -2.81 -4.15 17.30
C THR A 627 -3.16 -2.79 17.88
N VAL A 628 -4.05 -2.71 18.89
CA VAL A 628 -4.40 -1.45 19.54
C VAL A 628 -3.21 -0.97 20.35
N SER A 629 -2.65 0.20 20.05
CA SER A 629 -1.50 0.75 20.78
C SER A 629 -1.81 1.04 22.25
N GLY A 630 -0.79 1.03 23.12
CA GLY A 630 -0.96 1.34 24.56
C GLY A 630 -1.63 2.69 24.82
N GLU A 631 -1.33 3.70 24.01
CA GLU A 631 -1.96 5.02 24.10
C GLU A 631 -3.48 4.98 23.84
N ASN A 632 -3.94 4.03 23.03
CA ASN A 632 -5.36 3.82 22.72
C ASN A 632 -6.05 2.88 23.73
N ARG A 633 -5.32 2.30 24.69
CA ARG A 633 -5.86 1.43 25.76
C ARG A 633 -6.11 2.16 27.08
N LEU A 634 -5.94 3.49 27.13
CA LEU A 634 -6.28 4.33 28.29
C LEU A 634 -5.63 3.89 29.62
N ASN A 635 -4.39 3.42 29.57
CA ASN A 635 -3.65 2.87 30.71
C ASN A 635 -4.33 1.65 31.39
N LEU A 636 -5.24 0.97 30.68
CA LEU A 636 -5.89 -0.24 31.19
C LEU A 636 -4.95 -1.45 31.23
N ASP A 637 -3.72 -1.36 30.72
CA ASP A 637 -2.75 -2.47 30.63
C ASP A 637 -2.63 -3.33 31.91
N PRO A 638 -2.61 -2.77 33.14
CA PRO A 638 -2.56 -3.58 34.37
C PRO A 638 -3.79 -4.47 34.58
N TYR A 639 -4.89 -4.20 33.90
CA TYR A 639 -6.16 -4.94 33.97
C TYR A 639 -6.41 -5.77 32.69
N LEU A 640 -5.44 -5.82 31.78
CA LEU A 640 -5.53 -6.59 30.56
C LEU A 640 -4.82 -7.94 30.71
N GLN A 641 -5.56 -9.00 30.44
CA GLN A 641 -5.07 -10.36 30.43
C GLN A 641 -4.93 -10.85 28.99
N MET A 642 -3.74 -11.25 28.57
CA MET A 642 -3.54 -11.80 27.23
C MET A 642 -4.18 -13.19 27.11
N THR A 643 -5.08 -13.36 26.14
CA THR A 643 -5.79 -14.63 25.85
C THR A 643 -5.47 -15.18 24.46
N GLY A 644 -4.57 -14.50 23.76
CA GLY A 644 -4.29 -14.67 22.35
C GLY A 644 -3.89 -13.33 21.75
N MET A 645 -4.38 -13.05 20.55
CA MET A 645 -4.28 -11.76 19.89
C MET A 645 -5.35 -10.78 20.40
N GLY A 646 -6.11 -11.19 21.42
CA GLY A 646 -7.02 -10.38 22.21
C GLY A 646 -6.53 -10.25 23.65
N LEU A 647 -6.57 -9.02 24.15
CA LEU A 647 -6.28 -8.63 25.52
C LEU A 647 -7.61 -8.44 26.26
N ARG A 648 -7.98 -9.41 27.09
CA ARG A 648 -9.24 -9.43 27.86
C ARG A 648 -9.15 -8.47 29.04
N LEU A 649 -10.08 -7.53 29.15
CA LEU A 649 -10.20 -6.68 30.34
C LEU A 649 -10.84 -7.44 31.50
N VAL A 650 -10.18 -7.42 32.65
CA VAL A 650 -10.62 -8.07 33.90
C VAL A 650 -10.60 -7.08 35.07
N PRO A 651 -11.43 -7.26 36.12
CA PRO A 651 -11.52 -6.32 37.23
C PRO A 651 -10.33 -6.41 38.21
N GLN A 652 -9.53 -7.47 38.10
CA GLN A 652 -8.34 -7.67 38.93
C GLN A 652 -7.12 -7.04 38.26
N LYS A 653 -6.26 -6.44 39.07
CA LYS A 653 -4.99 -5.84 38.62
C LYS A 653 -3.87 -6.89 38.57
N ASP A 654 -2.93 -6.70 37.65
CA ASP A 654 -1.70 -7.47 37.48
C ASP A 654 -1.94 -8.97 37.29
N VAL A 655 -3.02 -9.32 36.57
CA VAL A 655 -3.46 -10.70 36.34
C VAL A 655 -2.50 -11.48 35.43
N GLY A 656 -1.65 -10.77 34.68
CA GLY A 656 -0.70 -11.38 33.75
C GLY A 656 -1.42 -12.01 32.56
N THR A 657 -1.08 -13.24 32.23
CA THR A 657 -1.52 -13.93 31.00
C THR A 657 -2.41 -15.11 31.34
N ASP A 658 -3.49 -15.32 30.58
CA ASP A 658 -4.32 -16.53 30.67
C ASP A 658 -3.58 -17.67 29.95
N VAL A 659 -2.68 -18.35 30.68
CA VAL A 659 -1.78 -19.37 30.11
C VAL A 659 -2.55 -20.47 29.38
N ALA A 660 -3.62 -20.98 29.98
CA ALA A 660 -4.40 -22.07 29.40
C ALA A 660 -5.12 -21.64 28.11
N GLN A 661 -5.71 -20.44 28.12
CA GLN A 661 -6.37 -19.92 26.93
C GLN A 661 -5.35 -19.56 25.83
N LEU A 662 -4.19 -19.01 26.18
CA LEU A 662 -3.14 -18.67 25.22
C LEU A 662 -2.50 -19.92 24.59
N GLU A 663 -2.23 -20.96 25.37
CA GLU A 663 -1.81 -22.29 24.87
C GLU A 663 -2.82 -22.82 23.86
N ARG A 664 -4.11 -22.84 24.24
CA ARG A 664 -5.20 -23.30 23.37
C ARG A 664 -5.29 -22.47 22.09
N SER A 665 -5.19 -21.15 22.20
CA SER A 665 -5.22 -20.24 21.05
C SER A 665 -4.11 -20.58 20.06
N LEU A 666 -2.86 -20.67 20.52
CA LEU A 666 -1.69 -20.92 19.66
C LEU A 666 -1.65 -22.34 19.08
N PHE A 667 -1.97 -23.36 19.87
CA PHE A 667 -1.75 -24.76 19.48
C PHE A 667 -2.98 -25.47 18.91
N GLU A 668 -4.20 -25.02 19.24
CA GLU A 668 -5.43 -25.73 18.85
C GLU A 668 -6.35 -24.91 17.94
N VAL A 669 -6.35 -23.58 18.07
CA VAL A 669 -7.37 -22.73 17.43
C VAL A 669 -6.83 -21.95 16.24
N TYR A 670 -5.62 -21.40 16.37
CA TYR A 670 -5.06 -20.51 15.35
C TYR A 670 -4.64 -21.22 14.08
N LYS A 671 -4.64 -20.43 13.00
CA LYS A 671 -4.17 -20.82 11.67
C LYS A 671 -2.98 -19.95 11.28
N PHE A 672 -2.01 -20.55 10.60
CA PHE A 672 -0.75 -19.88 10.24
C PHE A 672 -0.34 -20.19 8.79
N ARG A 673 -1.31 -20.33 7.87
CA ARG A 673 -1.01 -20.73 6.49
C ARG A 673 -0.19 -19.64 5.80
N GLY A 674 0.94 -20.05 5.20
CA GLY A 674 1.84 -19.16 4.48
C GLY A 674 2.73 -18.26 5.35
N VAL A 675 2.52 -18.21 6.67
CA VAL A 675 3.23 -17.27 7.57
C VAL A 675 4.76 -17.47 7.55
N ASN A 676 5.25 -18.71 7.64
CA ASN A 676 6.68 -19.02 7.55
C ASN A 676 7.16 -19.43 6.15
N ASP A 677 6.30 -19.33 5.12
CA ASP A 677 6.67 -19.71 3.75
C ASP A 677 7.28 -18.52 2.99
N PRO A 678 8.58 -18.53 2.65
CA PRO A 678 9.22 -17.41 1.95
C PRO A 678 8.70 -17.22 0.50
N GLU A 679 8.01 -18.19 -0.07
CA GLU A 679 7.42 -18.09 -1.41
C GLU A 679 6.04 -17.43 -1.41
N VAL A 680 5.39 -17.33 -0.23
CA VAL A 680 4.12 -16.61 -0.08
C VAL A 680 4.41 -15.12 0.05
N PHE A 681 3.65 -14.31 -0.69
CA PHE A 681 3.76 -12.87 -0.66
C PHE A 681 3.51 -12.29 0.73
N LYS A 682 4.44 -11.44 1.17
CA LYS A 682 4.30 -10.55 2.32
C LYS A 682 4.79 -9.17 1.92
N ASP A 683 4.00 -8.15 2.23
CA ASP A 683 4.47 -6.77 2.24
C ASP A 683 5.01 -6.41 3.64
N GLU A 684 5.60 -5.21 3.74
CA GLU A 684 6.17 -4.70 4.99
C GLU A 684 5.16 -4.67 6.14
N ASP A 685 3.89 -4.38 5.84
CA ASP A 685 2.83 -4.35 6.84
C ASP A 685 2.41 -5.75 7.28
N ALA A 686 2.30 -6.72 6.36
CA ALA A 686 2.09 -8.12 6.71
C ALA A 686 3.22 -8.63 7.62
N ASP A 687 4.48 -8.36 7.26
CA ASP A 687 5.65 -8.74 8.08
C ASP A 687 5.58 -8.15 9.49
N ARG A 688 5.26 -6.85 9.59
CA ARG A 688 5.09 -6.17 10.87
C ARG A 688 3.94 -6.74 11.69
N LEU A 689 2.81 -7.07 11.06
CA LEU A 689 1.64 -7.62 11.73
C LEU A 689 1.90 -9.05 12.23
N MET A 690 2.63 -9.88 11.49
CA MET A 690 2.99 -11.24 11.91
C MET A 690 3.83 -11.26 13.19
N GLY A 691 4.56 -10.17 13.50
CA GLY A 691 5.24 -10.00 14.79
C GLY A 691 4.31 -10.12 16.02
N ASN A 692 3.01 -9.91 15.86
CA ASN A 692 2.03 -10.10 16.93
C ASN A 692 1.87 -11.56 17.36
N TYR A 693 2.11 -12.53 16.46
CA TYR A 693 2.16 -13.94 16.85
C TYR A 693 3.37 -14.23 17.75
N LEU A 694 4.52 -13.63 17.42
CA LEU A 694 5.73 -13.75 18.24
C LEU A 694 5.57 -13.09 19.60
N ALA A 695 4.87 -11.96 19.68
CA ALA A 695 4.50 -11.36 20.95
C ALA A 695 3.69 -12.33 21.84
N CYS A 696 2.75 -13.09 21.26
CA CYS A 696 2.02 -14.14 21.98
C CYS A 696 2.95 -15.27 22.47
N VAL A 697 3.86 -15.73 21.61
CA VAL A 697 4.84 -16.79 21.96
C VAL A 697 5.76 -16.33 23.09
N LEU A 698 6.30 -15.12 23.02
CA LEU A 698 7.21 -14.57 24.02
C LEU A 698 6.52 -14.34 25.37
N GLU A 699 5.27 -13.86 25.37
CA GLU A 699 4.49 -13.69 26.60
C GLU A 699 4.15 -15.04 27.26
N LEU A 700 3.82 -16.06 26.46
CA LEU A 700 3.61 -17.41 26.98
C LEU A 700 4.92 -18.00 27.54
N ALA A 701 6.04 -17.80 26.86
CA ALA A 701 7.37 -18.22 27.32
C ALA A 701 7.73 -17.54 28.65
N GLN A 702 7.49 -16.23 28.78
CA GLN A 702 7.67 -15.51 30.04
C GLN A 702 6.78 -16.06 31.15
N SER A 703 5.56 -16.46 30.82
CA SER A 703 4.63 -17.06 31.79
C SER A 703 5.06 -18.45 32.25
N TYR A 704 5.61 -19.27 31.36
CA TYR A 704 6.25 -20.55 31.72
C TYR A 704 7.46 -20.35 32.63
N LEU A 705 8.32 -19.38 32.32
CA LEU A 705 9.46 -19.03 33.17
C LEU A 705 9.01 -18.67 34.59
N ARG A 706 8.01 -17.80 34.73
CA ARG A 706 7.42 -17.42 36.04
C ARG A 706 6.86 -18.62 36.80
N ALA A 707 6.35 -19.63 36.08
CA ALA A 707 5.81 -20.86 36.65
C ALA A 707 6.87 -21.95 36.88
N GLY A 708 8.15 -21.71 36.58
CA GLY A 708 9.21 -22.72 36.68
C GLY A 708 9.17 -23.82 35.62
N ARG A 709 8.42 -23.63 34.53
CA ARG A 709 8.23 -24.57 33.40
C ARG A 709 9.28 -24.35 32.30
N GLY A 710 10.56 -24.44 32.68
CA GLY A 710 11.69 -24.18 31.79
C GLY A 710 11.74 -25.07 30.53
N PRO A 711 11.53 -26.40 30.63
CA PRO A 711 11.53 -27.28 29.45
C PRO A 711 10.41 -26.95 28.46
N GLU A 712 9.21 -26.64 28.93
CA GLU A 712 8.11 -26.24 28.06
C GLU A 712 8.37 -24.88 27.39
N MET A 713 9.05 -23.96 28.08
CA MET A 713 9.48 -22.69 27.51
C MET A 713 10.47 -22.89 26.36
N GLU A 714 11.47 -23.77 26.54
CA GLU A 714 12.41 -24.10 25.48
C GLU A 714 11.69 -24.66 24.25
N HIS A 715 10.81 -25.65 24.45
CA HIS A 715 10.03 -26.25 23.36
C HIS A 715 9.14 -25.23 22.64
N LEU A 716 8.52 -24.31 23.40
CA LEU A 716 7.71 -23.23 22.83
C LEU A 716 8.53 -22.26 21.97
N LEU A 717 9.73 -21.87 22.40
CA LEU A 717 10.60 -20.97 21.64
C LEU A 717 11.13 -21.64 20.36
N GLN A 718 11.40 -22.95 20.41
CA GLN A 718 11.74 -23.74 19.22
C GLN A 718 10.55 -23.84 18.27
N TRP A 719 9.36 -24.18 18.78
CA TRP A 719 8.12 -24.21 18.01
C TRP A 719 7.83 -22.86 17.34
N GLY A 720 8.00 -21.75 18.07
CA GLY A 720 7.82 -20.42 17.53
C GLY A 720 8.75 -20.14 16.33
N GLN A 721 10.01 -20.56 16.41
CA GLN A 721 10.97 -20.38 15.32
C GLN A 721 10.63 -21.23 14.08
N GLU A 722 10.05 -22.41 14.29
CA GLU A 722 9.63 -23.30 13.20
C GLU A 722 8.38 -22.76 12.47
N HIS A 723 7.56 -21.94 13.13
CA HIS A 723 6.26 -21.50 12.62
C HIS A 723 6.21 -20.01 12.25
N PHE A 724 7.18 -19.20 12.68
CA PHE A 724 7.21 -17.76 12.46
C PHE A 724 8.62 -17.24 12.11
N PRO A 725 8.72 -16.21 11.26
CA PRO A 725 9.98 -15.55 10.98
C PRO A 725 10.42 -14.70 12.18
N PHE A 726 11.45 -15.14 12.91
CA PHE A 726 12.03 -14.37 14.03
C PHE A 726 12.85 -13.19 13.51
N SER A 727 12.55 -11.99 14.00
CA SER A 727 13.44 -10.83 13.87
C SER A 727 14.60 -10.91 14.87
N TRP A 728 15.60 -10.04 14.71
CA TRP A 728 16.69 -9.95 15.69
C TRP A 728 16.20 -9.61 17.09
N ARG A 729 15.10 -8.85 17.21
CA ARG A 729 14.49 -8.47 18.50
C ARG A 729 13.88 -9.68 19.19
N ASP A 730 13.28 -10.57 18.41
CA ASP A 730 12.65 -11.80 18.92
C ASP A 730 13.72 -12.78 19.40
N TYR A 731 14.80 -12.95 18.62
CA TYR A 731 15.95 -13.74 19.04
C TYR A 731 16.61 -13.18 20.32
N TYR A 732 16.77 -11.86 20.40
CA TYR A 732 17.30 -11.21 21.59
C TYR A 732 16.39 -11.43 22.81
N ALA A 733 15.08 -11.20 22.69
CA ALA A 733 14.13 -11.41 23.77
C ALA A 733 14.09 -12.87 24.25
N ALA A 734 14.07 -13.83 23.32
CA ALA A 734 14.15 -15.25 23.62
C ALA A 734 15.45 -15.63 24.33
N SER A 735 16.59 -15.05 23.94
CA SER A 735 17.87 -15.29 24.61
C SER A 735 17.83 -14.91 26.09
N GLU A 736 17.20 -13.77 26.40
CA GLU A 736 17.11 -13.27 27.77
C GLU A 736 16.20 -14.14 28.64
N LEU A 737 15.09 -14.65 28.08
CA LEU A 737 14.23 -15.63 28.77
C LEU A 737 14.99 -16.94 29.06
N LEU A 738 15.72 -17.46 28.08
CA LEU A 738 16.55 -18.66 28.25
C LEU A 738 17.63 -18.48 29.30
N ARG A 739 18.28 -17.31 29.34
CA ARG A 739 19.26 -16.97 30.37
C ARG A 739 18.65 -16.97 31.77
N GLN A 740 17.46 -16.40 31.92
CA GLN A 740 16.75 -16.39 33.20
C GLN A 740 16.29 -17.80 33.63
N ALA A 741 16.05 -18.70 32.68
CA ALA A 741 15.78 -20.11 32.91
C ALA A 741 17.04 -20.98 33.17
N ASP A 742 18.22 -20.36 33.30
CA ASP A 742 19.53 -21.03 33.41
C ASP A 742 19.94 -21.89 32.20
N GLN A 743 19.28 -21.69 31.04
CA GLN A 743 19.60 -22.33 29.77
C GLN A 743 20.61 -21.51 28.97
N LYS A 744 21.76 -21.20 29.58
CA LYS A 744 22.75 -20.24 29.03
C LYS A 744 23.29 -20.63 27.65
N ALA A 745 23.58 -21.91 27.42
CA ALA A 745 24.11 -22.37 26.14
C ALA A 745 23.12 -22.15 24.98
N LEU A 746 21.83 -22.40 25.22
CA LEU A 746 20.79 -22.15 24.23
C LEU A 746 20.49 -20.65 24.09
N GLY A 747 20.49 -19.89 25.19
CA GLY A 747 20.36 -18.44 25.15
C GLY A 747 21.46 -17.77 24.32
N ALA A 748 22.71 -18.23 24.46
CA ALA A 748 23.81 -17.77 23.62
C ALA A 748 23.60 -18.08 22.13
N ASP A 749 23.00 -19.23 21.80
CA ASP A 749 22.68 -19.58 20.42
C ASP A 749 21.67 -18.62 19.80
N TYR A 750 20.59 -18.32 20.53
CA TYR A 750 19.61 -17.31 20.11
C TYR A 750 20.23 -15.93 19.98
N LEU A 751 21.10 -15.53 20.92
CA LEU A 751 21.77 -14.23 20.87
C LEU A 751 22.74 -14.12 19.66
N GLU A 752 23.46 -15.19 19.32
CA GLU A 752 24.27 -15.21 18.10
C GLU A 752 23.41 -15.07 16.84
N ARG A 753 22.25 -15.74 16.80
CA ARG A 753 21.28 -15.59 15.69
C ARG A 753 20.74 -14.16 15.60
N ALA A 754 20.50 -13.48 16.72
CA ALA A 754 20.16 -12.06 16.74
C ALA A 754 21.24 -11.21 16.07
N GLY A 755 22.52 -11.42 16.42
CA GLY A 755 23.65 -10.74 15.81
C GLY A 755 23.77 -11.00 14.30
N LYS A 756 23.57 -12.25 13.87
CA LYS A 756 23.55 -12.62 12.45
C LYS A 756 22.39 -11.98 11.70
N ALA A 757 21.20 -11.90 12.30
CA ALA A 757 20.04 -11.24 11.72
C ALA A 757 20.28 -9.74 11.54
N ILE A 758 20.83 -9.05 12.55
CA ILE A 758 21.24 -7.64 12.42
C ILE A 758 22.21 -7.44 11.26
N MET A 759 23.19 -8.33 11.12
CA MET A 759 24.20 -8.26 10.07
C MET A 759 23.67 -8.65 8.68
N ALA A 760 22.58 -9.42 8.61
CA ALA A 760 21.88 -9.69 7.36
C ALA A 760 21.24 -8.40 6.81
N ASP A 761 20.77 -7.53 7.70
CA ASP A 761 20.17 -6.22 7.37
C ASP A 761 21.20 -5.07 7.32
N TYR A 762 22.50 -5.38 7.30
CA TYR A 762 23.57 -4.37 7.32
C TYR A 762 23.41 -3.28 6.25
N ASP A 763 22.96 -3.66 5.05
CA ASP A 763 22.84 -2.73 3.94
C ASP A 763 21.65 -1.74 4.10
N GLN A 764 20.74 -1.97 5.05
CA GLN A 764 19.61 -1.06 5.35
C GLN A 764 20.04 0.13 6.22
N ASP A 765 20.80 -0.12 7.29
CA ASP A 765 21.44 0.89 8.14
C ASP A 765 22.83 0.39 8.58
N PRO A 766 23.87 0.63 7.75
CA PRO A 766 25.22 0.11 7.99
C PRO A 766 25.79 0.50 9.35
N LYS A 767 25.52 1.74 9.78
CA LYS A 767 26.06 2.24 11.05
C LYS A 767 25.39 1.54 12.22
N LEU A 768 24.05 1.54 12.24
CA LEU A 768 23.29 0.94 13.33
C LEU A 768 23.49 -0.58 13.39
N ALA A 769 23.52 -1.26 12.24
CA ALA A 769 23.76 -2.69 12.17
C ALA A 769 25.15 -3.06 12.69
N TYR A 770 26.17 -2.27 12.34
CA TYR A 770 27.52 -2.45 12.86
C TYR A 770 27.55 -2.29 14.38
N GLU A 771 27.07 -1.15 14.90
CA GLU A 771 27.06 -0.83 16.33
C GLU A 771 26.27 -1.88 17.15
N ASN A 772 25.08 -2.27 16.68
CA ASN A 772 24.26 -3.28 17.35
C ASN A 772 24.90 -4.66 17.31
N THR A 773 25.58 -5.03 16.22
CA THR A 773 26.29 -6.32 16.15
C THR A 773 27.43 -6.38 17.17
N LEU A 774 28.19 -5.28 17.33
CA LEU A 774 29.23 -5.20 18.36
C LEU A 774 28.64 -5.30 19.76
N ALA A 775 27.50 -4.65 20.02
CA ALA A 775 26.81 -4.73 21.30
C ALA A 775 26.36 -6.18 21.61
N VAL A 776 25.76 -6.87 20.63
CA VAL A 776 25.34 -8.27 20.77
C VAL A 776 26.54 -9.20 21.00
N ALA A 777 27.64 -9.01 20.26
CA ALA A 777 28.88 -9.77 20.47
C ALA A 777 29.46 -9.53 21.88
N GLY A 778 29.41 -8.29 22.37
CA GLY A 778 29.82 -7.94 23.73
C GLY A 778 28.97 -8.63 24.80
N LEU A 779 27.67 -8.83 24.56
CA LEU A 779 26.80 -9.57 25.46
C LEU A 779 27.12 -11.08 25.48
N LEU A 780 27.44 -11.68 24.32
CA LEU A 780 27.91 -13.06 24.27
C LEU A 780 29.18 -13.26 25.11
N LEU A 781 30.09 -12.29 25.09
CA LEU A 781 31.30 -12.31 25.88
C LEU A 781 31.03 -12.11 27.39
N ASN A 782 30.41 -10.98 27.74
CA ASN A 782 30.31 -10.52 29.13
C ASN A 782 29.24 -11.25 29.94
N THR A 783 28.15 -11.66 29.28
CA THR A 783 26.98 -12.25 29.94
C THR A 783 26.99 -13.78 29.82
N TYR A 784 27.39 -14.32 28.66
CA TYR A 784 27.35 -15.75 28.38
C TYR A 784 28.71 -16.45 28.42
N THR A 785 29.83 -15.71 28.45
CA THR A 785 31.19 -16.27 28.39
C THR A 785 31.47 -17.12 27.15
N GLU A 786 30.82 -16.78 26.03
CA GLU A 786 30.89 -17.50 24.75
C GLU A 786 31.84 -16.81 23.76
N PHE A 787 33.15 -16.98 24.00
CA PHE A 787 34.20 -16.27 23.28
C PHE A 787 34.24 -16.57 21.77
N ASP A 788 33.98 -17.82 21.37
CA ASP A 788 34.05 -18.22 19.95
C ASP A 788 32.91 -17.61 19.12
N ARG A 789 31.70 -17.53 19.69
CA ARG A 789 30.53 -16.91 19.03
C ARG A 789 30.70 -15.40 18.91
N ALA A 790 31.19 -14.74 19.97
CA ALA A 790 31.51 -13.32 19.96
C ALA A 790 32.58 -13.00 18.90
N GLU A 791 33.67 -13.77 18.85
CA GLU A 791 34.70 -13.66 17.82
C GLU A 791 34.11 -13.76 16.40
N GLY A 792 33.20 -14.71 16.16
CA GLY A 792 32.52 -14.86 14.87
C GLY A 792 31.79 -13.60 14.41
N LEU A 793 31.01 -12.97 15.30
CA LEU A 793 30.29 -11.73 15.00
C LEU A 793 31.23 -10.54 14.79
N TYR A 794 32.29 -10.39 15.60
CA TYR A 794 33.29 -9.34 15.40
C TYR A 794 33.97 -9.47 14.04
N ARG A 795 34.37 -10.68 13.64
CA ARG A 795 34.96 -10.92 12.32
C ARG A 795 33.97 -10.64 11.18
N GLN A 796 32.70 -10.93 11.37
CA GLN A 796 31.66 -10.61 10.40
C GLN A 796 31.48 -9.10 10.22
N ALA A 797 31.47 -8.35 11.33
CA ALA A 797 31.43 -6.88 11.32
C ALA A 797 32.66 -6.27 10.64
N MET A 798 33.86 -6.78 10.96
CA MET A 798 35.11 -6.39 10.28
C MET A 798 35.05 -6.67 8.77
N GLY A 799 34.46 -7.79 8.35
CA GLY A 799 34.32 -8.11 6.93
C GLY A 799 33.42 -7.12 6.19
N ARG A 800 32.39 -6.58 6.83
CA ARG A 800 31.50 -5.56 6.25
C ARG A 800 32.07 -4.14 6.30
N ASN A 801 32.84 -3.81 7.35
CA ASN A 801 33.48 -2.50 7.49
C ASN A 801 34.91 -2.61 8.02
N PRO A 802 35.88 -2.97 7.15
CA PRO A 802 37.22 -3.33 7.59
C PRO A 802 38.09 -2.15 8.03
N GLY A 803 37.69 -0.91 7.70
CA GLY A 803 38.41 0.31 8.09
C GLY A 803 37.94 0.92 9.41
N GLN A 804 37.00 0.29 10.12
CA GLN A 804 36.47 0.76 11.39
C GLN A 804 37.14 0.02 12.56
N TRP A 805 37.73 0.76 13.51
CA TRP A 805 38.70 0.23 14.48
C TRP A 805 38.07 -0.55 15.63
N ASP A 806 36.80 -0.27 15.95
CA ASP A 806 36.08 -0.71 17.14
C ASP A 806 35.90 -2.24 17.18
N ALA A 807 35.61 -2.89 16.05
CA ALA A 807 35.56 -4.35 15.99
C ALA A 807 36.93 -4.99 16.23
N TYR A 808 38.02 -4.37 15.75
CA TYR A 808 39.39 -4.84 15.98
C TYR A 808 39.78 -4.70 17.45
N TYR A 809 39.39 -3.60 18.09
CA TYR A 809 39.61 -3.37 19.51
C TYR A 809 38.94 -4.45 20.37
N GLU A 810 37.63 -4.68 20.15
CA GLU A 810 36.86 -5.67 20.90
C GLU A 810 37.31 -7.11 20.60
N LEU A 811 37.65 -7.42 19.35
CA LEU A 811 38.21 -8.73 18.99
C LEU A 811 39.60 -8.94 19.63
N ALA A 812 40.45 -7.91 19.69
CA ALA A 812 41.76 -8.01 20.34
C ALA A 812 41.63 -8.29 21.84
N ALA A 813 40.69 -7.65 22.52
CA ALA A 813 40.37 -7.94 23.92
C ALA A 813 39.83 -9.37 24.10
N THR A 814 38.96 -9.81 23.19
CA THR A 814 38.40 -11.19 23.18
C THR A 814 39.51 -12.24 23.00
N LEU A 815 40.42 -12.04 22.04
CA LEU A 815 41.56 -12.93 21.79
C LEU A 815 42.55 -12.92 22.96
N GLN A 816 42.77 -11.78 23.61
CA GLN A 816 43.56 -11.71 24.84
C GLN A 816 42.94 -12.57 25.95
N ALA A 817 41.62 -12.49 26.14
CA ALA A 817 40.91 -13.31 27.12
C ALA A 817 40.97 -14.82 26.80
N LYS A 818 41.02 -15.19 25.51
CA LYS A 818 41.30 -16.55 25.02
C LYS A 818 42.78 -16.98 25.15
N ASN A 819 43.63 -16.17 25.78
CA ASN A 819 45.08 -16.38 25.89
C ASN A 819 45.80 -16.47 24.54
N GLN A 820 45.34 -15.70 23.55
CA GLN A 820 45.95 -15.56 22.22
C GLN A 820 46.44 -14.13 21.93
N PRO A 821 47.23 -13.49 22.83
CA PRO A 821 47.64 -12.09 22.66
C PRO A 821 48.58 -11.86 21.46
N GLN A 822 49.29 -12.90 21.00
CA GLN A 822 50.12 -12.83 19.79
C GLN A 822 49.27 -12.68 18.52
N VAL A 823 48.19 -13.46 18.41
CA VAL A 823 47.24 -13.39 17.29
C VAL A 823 46.53 -12.03 17.28
N ALA A 824 46.15 -11.53 18.45
CA ALA A 824 45.57 -10.19 18.59
C ALA A 824 46.53 -9.09 18.11
N LEU A 825 47.82 -9.19 18.47
CA LEU A 825 48.83 -8.20 18.08
C LEU A 825 49.07 -8.21 16.57
N GLU A 826 49.19 -9.39 15.95
CA GLU A 826 49.35 -9.54 14.50
C GLU A 826 48.16 -8.94 13.74
N MET A 827 46.94 -9.14 14.24
CA MET A 827 45.73 -8.55 13.67
C MET A 827 45.75 -7.01 13.74
N LEU A 828 46.13 -6.43 14.89
CA LEU A 828 46.23 -4.98 15.03
C LEU A 828 47.33 -4.38 14.15
N GLU A 829 48.46 -5.07 13.99
CA GLU A 829 49.55 -4.67 13.09
C GLU A 829 49.12 -4.71 11.61
N GLN A 830 48.34 -5.71 11.21
CA GLN A 830 47.74 -5.78 9.88
C GLN A 830 46.80 -4.59 9.64
N TYR A 831 45.90 -4.29 10.60
CA TYR A 831 45.02 -3.14 10.52
C TYR A 831 45.81 -1.83 10.35
N ARG A 832 46.83 -1.61 11.19
CA ARG A 832 47.66 -0.40 11.14
C ARG A 832 48.35 -0.24 9.79
N THR A 833 48.83 -1.35 9.23
CA THR A 833 49.53 -1.35 7.94
C THR A 833 48.59 -0.98 6.78
N GLN A 834 47.32 -1.40 6.86
CA GLN A 834 46.36 -1.24 5.78
C GLN A 834 45.54 0.05 5.87
N TYR A 835 45.19 0.50 7.08
CA TYR A 835 44.25 1.60 7.32
C TYR A 835 44.85 2.79 8.08
N GLY A 836 46.09 2.68 8.58
CA GLY A 836 46.76 3.73 9.36
C GLY A 836 46.56 3.59 10.87
N GLU A 837 47.06 4.56 11.65
CA GLU A 837 47.00 4.52 13.11
C GLU A 837 45.62 4.93 13.65
N ALA A 838 45.12 4.17 14.63
CA ALA A 838 44.02 4.55 15.51
C ALA A 838 44.53 4.61 16.96
N GLU A 839 44.22 5.69 17.68
CA GLU A 839 44.78 5.97 19.00
C GLU A 839 44.31 4.96 20.06
N GLU A 840 43.10 4.45 19.91
CA GLU A 840 42.48 3.42 20.74
C GLU A 840 43.19 2.07 20.57
N LEU A 841 43.57 1.73 19.34
CA LEU A 841 44.29 0.48 19.05
C LEU A 841 45.73 0.50 19.57
N LYS A 842 46.40 1.67 19.61
CA LYS A 842 47.73 1.80 20.23
C LYS A 842 47.73 1.39 21.69
N LYS A 843 46.72 1.85 22.44
CA LYS A 843 46.56 1.49 23.86
C LYS A 843 46.35 -0.02 24.02
N ALA A 844 45.56 -0.63 23.13
CA ALA A 844 45.36 -2.08 23.11
C ALA A 844 46.67 -2.83 22.80
N GLU A 845 47.44 -2.40 21.80
CA GLU A 845 48.76 -2.98 21.47
C GLU A 845 49.72 -2.94 22.67
N GLU A 846 49.80 -1.81 23.39
CA GLU A 846 50.64 -1.70 24.59
C GLU A 846 50.25 -2.71 25.67
N VAL A 847 48.94 -2.88 25.90
CA VAL A 847 48.40 -3.84 26.87
C VAL A 847 48.74 -5.27 26.46
N LEU A 848 48.57 -5.62 25.18
CA LEU A 848 48.89 -6.93 24.63
C LEU A 848 50.38 -7.26 24.73
N ARG A 849 51.27 -6.31 24.39
CA ARG A 849 52.72 -6.47 24.52
C ARG A 849 53.15 -6.68 25.97
N ARG A 850 52.55 -5.96 26.92
CA ARG A 850 52.78 -6.17 28.36
C ARG A 850 52.30 -7.55 28.83
N ALA A 851 51.16 -8.03 28.32
CA ALA A 851 50.64 -9.36 28.63
C ALA A 851 51.57 -10.48 28.11
N LEU A 852 52.08 -10.36 26.89
CA LEU A 852 53.08 -11.28 26.32
C LEU A 852 54.37 -11.32 27.15
N ASN A 853 54.87 -10.15 27.56
CA ASN A 853 56.08 -10.05 28.39
C ASN A 853 55.89 -10.67 29.80
N ARG A 854 54.69 -10.61 30.37
CA ARG A 854 54.37 -11.29 31.64
C ARG A 854 54.31 -12.81 31.49
N ASN A 855 53.70 -13.31 30.42
CA ASN A 855 53.63 -14.75 30.15
C ASN A 855 55.01 -15.35 29.81
N ALA A 856 55.92 -14.57 29.23
CA ALA A 856 57.32 -14.97 29.00
C ALA A 856 58.19 -14.99 30.27
N GLY A 857 57.73 -14.39 31.39
CA GLY A 857 58.49 -14.22 32.63
C GLY A 857 58.23 -15.24 33.75
N GLY A 858 57.51 -16.33 33.47
CA GLY A 858 57.11 -17.33 34.47
C GLY A 858 58.20 -18.31 34.91
N SER A 859 59.22 -17.85 35.65
CA SER A 859 59.94 -18.67 36.64
C SER A 859 60.69 -17.79 37.65
N ALA A 860 60.03 -17.43 38.76
CA ALA A 860 60.71 -17.05 40.00
C ALA A 860 59.85 -17.52 41.20
N PRO A 861 60.44 -18.18 42.20
CA PRO A 861 59.71 -18.92 43.22
C PRO A 861 59.09 -18.01 44.28
N ALA A 862 57.96 -18.49 44.81
CA ALA A 862 57.26 -17.92 45.96
C ALA A 862 58.15 -17.85 47.21
N GLN A 863 58.05 -16.74 47.96
CA GLN A 863 58.38 -16.64 49.39
C GLN A 863 57.66 -15.42 50.01
N PRO A 864 57.38 -15.46 51.32
CA PRO A 864 56.42 -16.29 52.03
C PRO A 864 55.08 -15.57 52.27
#